data_AF-A0A2T1LU15-F1
#
_entry.id   AF-A0A2T1LU15-F1
#
_cell.length_a   1.000
_cell.length_b   1.000
_cell.length_c   1.000
_cell.angle_alpha   90.00
_cell.angle_beta   90.00
_cell.angle_gamma   90.00
#
_symmetry.space_group_name_H-M   'P 1'
#
loop_
_entity.id
_entity.type
_entity.pdbx_description
1 polymer ?
#
loop_
_entity_poly.entity_id
_entity_poly.type
_entity_poly.pdbx_seq_one_letter_code
_entity_poly.pdbx_strand_id
1 'polypeptide(L)'
;MPTTPLSYSYDLTRDEIVARYRERISLDKRSKLGKSDLEQLILHLIDRLKIIDDHSSIKALCEAEIALLEEGYKTNTIAFDYLPKYRKAVEEAIAQGIIPTTQQNSHRYIHTQRATGVEEERFEHYALTYLKYDTVTYENLDTRNKETNRTKQLNLKGVNPDLYLYKLIELLHSHDKFASRHQAIAIAGLTGRRLNEVLARGQFSLTEHPYLLRFEGHSKVERSAYDIVTLTCAATLLPVIKQFRSCDEIQPLLTLTSSELAEAINKFDVQVNRECNKHLGEIVPPLEGRENVSIHNLRSLWGAIAAYFFCPPTSHEYPFLQHYLGHAIDSAATGHYFRYRLVDNHDNYLENRGIKIAQFGELPLNDAQSITKEESSNAVTNLSPDDESVISESLIEPSLNESVTDSECLTETEADYFFLAEPLTVLVNQTVSEPEILMGELQSSKEQMSNTPLLSLHPLLINNPKAQALQAPLTQLLTSNNMGEILTGLISVTGLTAGELLKSKKFYPCPDDPFALLFSSTLATTKDKLVTLVEAAQVIDAIARLKAYPDVQPLLYLSPTEIDKRCLSDISKQLLSHLPFKNLDEMVDTYSTLVSTNDSHIKTEKLKRPTTTIYNLYADDRTRLETIAHSLGFDGTQANVFHSLLNWVEQQINKEAAPPQSYESLQAIADQAKTLSWLTGEITSLREQVTILETERDDLTFQLERARKPNPQVEMLKTENDRLSSELDKANSTLSVFRQLLNGDNSSITEPPIVEKPPQESQVKNEKKETLVPESIKRSPVNPPQPTANKETLVPESIKRSPVNPTQPMTNNELTPKIRRTRSDGGAMARAIAIFNALQQWNHQHPDNTFALTPALLEVTFHIHRAAAHQFIDEYKEHIAQHHHAIGVGTVRTHNRGKDIEPFKSFVEQHC
;
A
#
# COMPACT_ATOMS: atom_id res chain seq x y z
N MET A 1 4.91 15.57 -47.05
CA MET A 1 4.22 16.73 -46.44
C MET A 1 5.16 17.40 -45.46
N PRO A 2 5.31 18.73 -45.42
CA PRO A 2 6.01 19.39 -44.34
C PRO A 2 5.10 19.35 -43.09
N THR A 3 5.52 18.63 -42.06
CA THR A 3 4.88 18.68 -40.74
C THR A 3 5.17 20.04 -40.11
N THR A 4 4.16 20.90 -40.04
CA THR A 4 4.24 22.12 -39.23
C THR A 4 4.48 21.70 -37.78
N PRO A 5 5.57 22.12 -37.12
CA PRO A 5 5.81 21.74 -35.74
C PRO A 5 4.68 22.29 -34.85
N LEU A 6 4.08 21.42 -34.03
CA LEU A 6 3.13 21.79 -32.99
C LEU A 6 3.86 22.67 -31.96
N SER A 7 3.80 23.99 -32.18
CA SER A 7 4.24 24.98 -31.21
C SER A 7 3.23 25.01 -30.07
N TYR A 8 3.53 24.33 -28.97
CA TYR A 8 2.76 24.46 -27.74
C TYR A 8 2.77 25.94 -27.30
N SER A 9 1.60 26.47 -26.98
CA SER A 9 1.49 27.82 -26.40
C SER A 9 1.81 27.74 -24.91
N TYR A 10 2.84 28.45 -24.47
CA TYR A 10 3.22 28.55 -23.07
C TYR A 10 2.64 29.83 -22.47
N ASP A 11 1.77 29.70 -21.47
CA ASP A 11 1.25 30.85 -20.73
C ASP A 11 2.29 31.39 -19.74
N LEU A 12 3.20 30.52 -19.28
CA LEU A 12 4.26 30.82 -18.32
C LEU A 12 5.57 30.12 -18.70
N THR A 13 6.69 30.76 -18.41
CA THR A 13 8.00 30.08 -18.45
C THR A 13 8.12 29.08 -17.31
N ARG A 14 8.94 28.05 -17.49
CA ARG A 14 9.23 27.06 -16.44
C ARG A 14 9.73 27.72 -15.15
N ASP A 15 10.60 28.72 -15.26
CA ASP A 15 11.20 29.36 -14.09
C ASP A 15 10.16 30.18 -13.29
N GLU A 16 9.17 30.79 -13.96
CA GLU A 16 8.02 31.42 -13.28
C GLU A 16 7.12 30.40 -12.57
N ILE A 17 6.87 29.24 -13.19
CA ILE A 17 6.11 28.14 -12.56
C ILE A 17 6.83 27.65 -11.30
N VAL A 18 8.14 27.41 -11.39
CA VAL A 18 9.00 26.96 -10.28
C VAL A 18 9.09 28.03 -9.18
N ALA A 19 9.25 29.30 -9.55
CA ALA A 19 9.27 30.41 -8.59
C ALA A 19 7.95 30.53 -7.81
N ARG A 20 6.81 30.51 -8.51
CA ARG A 20 5.47 30.51 -7.89
C ARG A 20 5.20 29.27 -7.04
N TYR A 21 5.76 28.12 -7.41
CA TYR A 21 5.67 26.90 -6.61
C TYR A 21 6.44 27.02 -5.30
N ARG A 22 7.72 27.42 -5.36
CA ARG A 22 8.58 27.65 -4.19
C ARG A 22 8.07 28.77 -3.28
N GLU A 23 7.51 29.84 -3.84
CA GLU A 23 6.83 30.90 -3.08
C GLU A 23 5.58 30.37 -2.34
N ARG A 24 4.77 29.51 -2.97
CA ARG A 24 3.60 28.91 -2.31
C ARG A 24 3.97 27.94 -1.19
N ILE A 25 5.12 27.27 -1.30
CA ILE A 25 5.71 26.43 -0.25
C ILE A 25 6.23 27.30 0.90
N SER A 26 7.04 28.33 0.63
CA SER A 26 7.65 29.17 1.66
C SER A 26 6.62 30.00 2.46
N LEU A 27 5.47 30.31 1.86
CA LEU A 27 4.35 30.98 2.52
C LEU A 27 3.39 30.03 3.28
N ASP A 28 3.66 28.71 3.30
CA ASP A 28 2.79 27.66 3.88
C ASP A 28 1.32 27.72 3.42
N LYS A 29 1.07 28.30 2.23
CA LYS A 29 -0.29 28.51 1.70
C LYS A 29 -0.84 27.24 1.06
N ARG A 30 -0.02 26.58 0.23
CA ARG A 30 -0.39 25.38 -0.53
C ARG A 30 0.85 24.74 -1.14
N SER A 31 1.22 23.54 -0.68
CA SER A 31 2.38 22.81 -1.20
C SER A 31 2.19 22.14 -2.59
N LYS A 32 1.05 22.38 -3.27
CA LYS A 32 0.68 21.73 -4.53
C LYS A 32 0.60 22.75 -5.68
N LEU A 33 1.24 22.43 -6.81
CA LEU A 33 1.02 23.05 -8.12
C LEU A 33 -0.48 23.05 -8.50
N GLY A 34 -0.91 24.03 -9.30
CA GLY A 34 -2.18 23.99 -9.99
C GLY A 34 -2.19 22.94 -11.11
N LYS A 35 -3.39 22.57 -11.62
CA LYS A 35 -3.53 21.64 -12.76
C LYS A 35 -2.78 22.19 -13.99
N SER A 36 -3.06 23.44 -14.39
CA SER A 36 -2.37 24.12 -15.49
C SER A 36 -0.86 24.31 -15.24
N ASP A 37 -0.44 24.68 -14.01
CA ASP A 37 1.00 24.79 -13.67
C ASP A 37 1.74 23.47 -13.93
N LEU A 38 1.14 22.33 -13.53
CA LEU A 38 1.69 20.99 -13.73
C LEU A 38 1.69 20.58 -15.21
N GLU A 39 0.60 20.81 -15.93
CA GLU A 39 0.48 20.49 -17.35
C GLU A 39 1.52 21.27 -18.17
N GLN A 40 1.71 22.56 -17.90
CA GLN A 40 2.78 23.36 -18.50
C GLN A 40 4.17 22.88 -18.10
N LEU A 41 4.38 22.47 -16.84
CA LEU A 41 5.66 21.93 -16.37
C LEU A 41 6.04 20.61 -17.09
N ILE A 42 5.06 19.74 -17.36
CA ILE A 42 5.20 18.53 -18.18
C ILE A 42 5.54 18.90 -19.63
N LEU A 43 4.86 19.88 -20.24
CA LEU A 43 5.18 20.35 -21.60
C LEU A 43 6.61 20.94 -21.68
N HIS A 44 7.05 21.68 -20.67
CA HIS A 44 8.44 22.19 -20.57
C HIS A 44 9.47 21.06 -20.39
N LEU A 45 9.10 19.93 -19.78
CA LEU A 45 9.94 18.73 -19.73
C LEU A 45 10.05 18.08 -21.11
N ILE A 46 8.90 17.88 -21.79
CA ILE A 46 8.84 17.29 -23.13
C ILE A 46 9.71 18.10 -24.10
N ASP A 47 9.59 19.43 -24.13
CA ASP A 47 10.40 20.30 -24.99
C ASP A 47 11.91 20.15 -24.76
N ARG A 48 12.36 19.93 -23.52
CA ARG A 48 13.76 19.64 -23.21
C ARG A 48 14.19 18.26 -23.70
N LEU A 49 13.34 17.25 -23.56
CA LEU A 49 13.58 15.89 -24.06
C LEU A 49 13.65 15.81 -25.60
N LYS A 50 13.10 16.78 -26.35
CA LYS A 50 13.27 16.84 -27.82
C LYS A 50 14.71 17.14 -28.26
N ILE A 51 15.49 17.81 -27.39
CA ILE A 51 16.80 18.38 -27.72
C ILE A 51 17.95 17.53 -27.16
N ILE A 52 17.69 16.79 -26.07
CA ILE A 52 18.69 16.00 -25.36
C ILE A 52 18.65 14.55 -25.88
N ASP A 53 19.77 14.08 -26.42
CA ASP A 53 19.91 12.71 -26.94
C ASP A 53 20.81 11.82 -26.05
N ASP A 54 21.50 12.39 -25.06
CA ASP A 54 22.43 11.65 -24.21
C ASP A 54 21.80 11.10 -22.92
N HIS A 55 22.11 9.84 -22.64
CA HIS A 55 21.67 9.08 -21.46
C HIS A 55 21.84 9.83 -20.13
N SER A 56 23.00 10.46 -19.92
CA SER A 56 23.33 11.10 -18.64
C SER A 56 22.49 12.35 -18.38
N SER A 57 22.27 13.18 -19.41
CA SER A 57 21.47 14.41 -19.27
C SER A 57 19.98 14.11 -19.21
N ILE A 58 19.48 13.07 -19.90
CA ILE A 58 18.10 12.60 -19.74
C ILE A 58 17.86 12.16 -18.29
N LYS A 59 18.77 11.35 -17.73
CA LYS A 59 18.71 10.92 -16.34
C LYS A 59 18.70 12.12 -15.38
N ALA A 60 19.67 13.02 -15.51
CA ALA A 60 19.79 14.20 -14.65
C ALA A 60 18.56 15.13 -14.74
N LEU A 61 17.94 15.25 -15.92
CA LEU A 61 16.71 16.01 -16.11
C LEU A 61 15.52 15.37 -15.40
N CYS A 62 15.38 14.03 -15.45
CA CYS A 62 14.33 13.31 -14.76
C CYS A 62 14.50 13.36 -13.23
N GLU A 63 15.73 13.19 -12.73
CA GLU A 63 16.07 13.31 -11.31
C GLU A 63 15.80 14.74 -10.78
N ALA A 64 16.12 15.77 -11.56
CA ALA A 64 15.81 17.16 -11.21
C ALA A 64 14.30 17.45 -11.19
N GLU A 65 13.51 16.78 -12.03
CA GLU A 65 12.05 16.88 -12.03
C GLU A 65 11.41 16.22 -10.81
N ILE A 66 11.89 15.02 -10.44
CA ILE A 66 11.46 14.33 -9.22
C ILE A 66 11.81 15.17 -7.99
N ALA A 67 13.06 15.65 -7.89
CA ALA A 67 13.51 16.48 -6.77
C ALA A 67 12.69 17.77 -6.63
N LEU A 68 12.30 18.41 -7.75
CA LEU A 68 11.40 19.57 -7.75
C LEU A 68 10.03 19.21 -7.13
N LEU A 69 9.44 18.08 -7.48
CA LEU A 69 8.16 17.66 -6.88
C LEU A 69 8.32 17.34 -5.38
N GLU A 70 9.45 16.80 -4.95
CA GLU A 70 9.73 16.49 -3.55
C GLU A 70 9.80 17.72 -2.63
N GLU A 71 10.00 18.93 -3.16
CA GLU A 71 9.97 20.18 -2.39
C GLU A 71 8.60 20.47 -1.73
N GLY A 72 7.50 19.93 -2.27
CA GLY A 72 6.13 20.19 -1.78
C GLY A 72 5.17 19.00 -1.76
N TYR A 73 5.53 17.86 -2.36
CA TYR A 73 4.69 16.67 -2.41
C TYR A 73 5.27 15.52 -1.56
N LYS A 74 4.37 14.69 -1.01
CA LYS A 74 4.77 13.44 -0.33
C LYS A 74 5.15 12.40 -1.38
N THR A 75 6.22 11.65 -1.14
CA THR A 75 6.73 10.57 -2.01
C THR A 75 5.62 9.64 -2.54
N ASN A 76 4.69 9.21 -1.69
CA ASN A 76 3.54 8.38 -2.10
C ASN A 76 2.65 9.05 -3.17
N THR A 77 2.39 10.35 -3.02
CA THR A 77 1.60 11.14 -3.97
C THR A 77 2.39 11.34 -5.28
N ILE A 78 3.70 11.56 -5.20
CA ILE A 78 4.56 11.66 -6.38
C ILE A 78 4.52 10.33 -7.17
N ALA A 79 4.81 9.23 -6.48
CA ALA A 79 4.93 7.88 -7.02
C ALA A 79 3.67 7.38 -7.74
N PHE A 80 2.48 7.65 -7.19
CA PHE A 80 1.20 7.11 -7.69
C PHE A 80 0.31 8.12 -8.42
N ASP A 81 0.40 9.44 -8.14
CA ASP A 81 -0.50 10.45 -8.74
C ASP A 81 0.17 11.34 -9.80
N TYR A 82 1.49 11.55 -9.72
CA TYR A 82 2.21 12.51 -10.56
C TYR A 82 3.12 11.84 -11.59
N LEU A 83 4.04 10.95 -11.19
CA LEU A 83 4.93 10.27 -12.14
C LEU A 83 4.17 9.52 -13.26
N PRO A 84 3.04 8.84 -13.02
CA PRO A 84 2.26 8.24 -14.10
C PRO A 84 1.76 9.24 -15.15
N LYS A 85 1.48 10.50 -14.77
CA LYS A 85 1.07 11.56 -15.71
C LYS A 85 2.23 12.06 -16.56
N TYR A 86 3.40 12.24 -15.93
CA TYR A 86 4.64 12.57 -16.63
C TYR A 86 5.01 11.48 -17.64
N ARG A 87 4.97 10.21 -17.21
CA ARG A 87 5.20 9.05 -18.08
C ARG A 87 4.24 8.99 -19.25
N LYS A 88 2.92 9.05 -18.98
CA LYS A 88 1.90 9.02 -20.04
C LYS A 88 2.09 10.13 -21.06
N ALA A 89 2.40 11.36 -20.63
CA ALA A 89 2.65 12.47 -21.54
C ALA A 89 3.93 12.30 -22.38
N VAL A 90 4.97 11.65 -21.82
CA VAL A 90 6.19 11.26 -22.56
C VAL A 90 5.91 10.12 -23.54
N GLU A 91 5.13 9.10 -23.14
CA GLU A 91 4.67 8.00 -24.00
C GLU A 91 3.86 8.54 -25.19
N GLU A 92 2.91 9.47 -24.95
CA GLU A 92 2.14 10.16 -25.99
C GLU A 92 3.03 11.01 -26.92
N ALA A 93 4.01 11.74 -26.38
CA ALA A 93 4.95 12.54 -27.18
C ALA A 93 5.90 11.67 -28.02
N ILE A 94 6.31 10.49 -27.54
CA ILE A 94 7.07 9.51 -28.33
C ILE A 94 6.20 8.93 -29.45
N ALA A 95 4.96 8.53 -29.14
CA ALA A 95 4.02 7.98 -30.13
C ALA A 95 3.66 8.99 -31.24
N GLN A 96 3.61 10.29 -30.92
CA GLN A 96 3.41 11.38 -31.88
C GLN A 96 4.68 11.74 -32.68
N GLY A 97 5.82 11.09 -32.43
CA GLY A 97 7.11 11.42 -33.05
C GLY A 97 7.68 12.78 -32.63
N ILE A 98 7.20 13.33 -31.52
CA ILE A 98 7.60 14.64 -30.98
C ILE A 98 8.92 14.53 -30.22
N ILE A 99 9.10 13.45 -29.45
CA ILE A 99 10.40 13.06 -28.88
C ILE A 99 10.98 12.00 -29.84
N PRO A 100 12.12 12.24 -30.50
CA PRO A 100 12.74 11.25 -31.37
C PRO A 100 13.30 10.09 -30.53
N THR A 101 13.14 8.86 -30.98
CA THR A 101 13.78 7.69 -30.35
C THR A 101 15.02 7.27 -31.14
N THR A 102 16.17 7.29 -30.47
CA THR A 102 17.49 6.98 -31.04
C THR A 102 18.18 5.86 -30.25
N GLN A 103 19.29 5.33 -30.76
CA GLN A 103 20.13 4.41 -29.99
C GLN A 103 20.88 5.08 -28.81
N GLN A 104 20.88 6.41 -28.72
CA GLN A 104 21.57 7.16 -27.65
C GLN A 104 20.63 7.52 -26.50
N ASN A 105 19.36 7.79 -26.81
CA ASN A 105 18.34 8.17 -25.83
C ASN A 105 17.40 7.04 -25.39
N SER A 106 17.49 5.87 -26.02
CA SER A 106 16.64 4.71 -25.74
C SER A 106 17.47 3.44 -25.54
N HIS A 107 16.90 2.49 -24.82
CA HIS A 107 17.54 1.22 -24.47
C HIS A 107 16.59 0.04 -24.68
N ARG A 108 17.17 -1.17 -24.72
CA ARG A 108 16.44 -2.43 -24.73
C ARG A 108 16.41 -3.00 -23.32
N TYR A 109 15.27 -3.55 -22.92
CA TYR A 109 15.13 -4.30 -21.67
C TYR A 109 14.17 -5.47 -21.87
N ILE A 110 14.34 -6.53 -21.07
CA ILE A 110 13.42 -7.67 -21.07
C ILE A 110 12.27 -7.37 -20.09
N HIS A 111 11.04 -7.51 -20.58
CA HIS A 111 9.82 -7.25 -19.86
C HIS A 111 9.03 -8.55 -19.67
N THR A 112 9.03 -9.09 -18.45
CA THR A 112 8.22 -10.27 -18.10
C THR A 112 6.81 -9.86 -17.71
N GLN A 113 5.82 -10.31 -18.47
CA GLN A 113 4.41 -10.12 -18.16
C GLN A 113 4.02 -10.96 -16.93
N ARG A 114 3.56 -10.32 -15.83
CA ARG A 114 3.23 -11.02 -14.57
C ARG A 114 2.16 -12.12 -14.70
N ALA A 115 1.18 -11.93 -15.58
CA ALA A 115 0.05 -12.86 -15.71
C ALA A 115 0.40 -14.14 -16.50
N THR A 116 1.33 -14.05 -17.44
CA THR A 116 1.66 -15.13 -18.39
C THR A 116 3.07 -15.68 -18.19
N GLY A 117 3.94 -14.97 -17.47
CA GLY A 117 5.37 -15.26 -17.35
C GLY A 117 6.15 -15.01 -18.65
N VAL A 118 5.52 -14.46 -19.69
CA VAL A 118 6.16 -14.27 -21.00
C VAL A 118 7.13 -13.10 -20.96
N GLU A 119 8.38 -13.38 -21.33
CA GLU A 119 9.43 -12.38 -21.54
C GLU A 119 9.30 -11.75 -22.93
N GLU A 120 9.26 -10.42 -22.98
CA GLU A 120 9.14 -9.62 -24.19
C GLU A 120 10.29 -8.61 -24.24
N GLU A 121 11.11 -8.62 -25.29
CA GLU A 121 12.13 -7.57 -25.48
C GLU A 121 11.44 -6.25 -25.87
N ARG A 122 11.60 -5.21 -25.05
CA ARG A 122 11.02 -3.88 -25.28
C ARG A 122 12.10 -2.83 -25.49
N PHE A 123 11.80 -1.85 -26.33
CA PHE A 123 12.64 -0.69 -26.58
C PHE A 123 11.98 0.56 -25.97
N GLU A 124 12.65 1.21 -25.02
CA GLU A 124 12.09 2.33 -24.24
C GLU A 124 13.09 3.48 -24.11
N HIS A 125 12.57 4.71 -24.25
CA HIS A 125 13.31 5.95 -24.04
C HIS A 125 13.68 6.15 -22.57
N TYR A 126 14.93 6.53 -22.27
CA TYR A 126 15.47 6.63 -20.90
C TYR A 126 14.63 7.49 -19.94
N ALA A 127 13.91 8.49 -20.45
CA ALA A 127 13.02 9.29 -19.61
C ALA A 127 11.93 8.44 -18.94
N LEU A 128 11.39 7.42 -19.61
CA LEU A 128 10.44 6.49 -19.02
C LEU A 128 11.13 5.52 -18.04
N THR A 129 12.43 5.29 -18.18
CA THR A 129 13.22 4.53 -17.21
C THR A 129 13.49 5.32 -15.92
N TYR A 130 13.64 6.65 -16.02
CA TYR A 130 14.02 7.51 -14.88
C TYR A 130 12.89 8.35 -14.28
N LEU A 131 11.72 8.50 -14.93
CA LEU A 131 10.51 9.08 -14.35
C LEU A 131 9.74 8.07 -13.49
N LYS A 132 10.45 7.40 -12.57
CA LYS A 132 9.94 6.50 -11.53
C LYS A 132 10.93 6.47 -10.37
N TYR A 133 10.44 6.16 -9.17
CA TYR A 133 11.33 5.86 -8.05
C TYR A 133 12.06 4.53 -8.21
N ASP A 134 13.09 4.32 -7.37
CA ASP A 134 13.77 3.04 -7.29
C ASP A 134 12.89 1.92 -6.66
N THR A 135 13.34 0.68 -6.84
CA THR A 135 12.75 -0.53 -6.26
C THR A 135 12.41 -0.37 -4.79
N VAL A 136 13.40 0.03 -4.01
CA VAL A 136 13.35 0.05 -2.55
C VAL A 136 12.32 1.07 -2.08
N THR A 137 12.18 2.20 -2.77
CA THR A 137 11.14 3.19 -2.47
C THR A 137 9.74 2.65 -2.73
N TYR A 138 9.49 2.00 -3.88
CA TYR A 138 8.18 1.39 -4.15
C TYR A 138 7.84 0.27 -3.16
N GLU A 139 8.79 -0.63 -2.86
CA GLU A 139 8.61 -1.68 -1.84
C GLU A 139 8.29 -1.11 -0.45
N ASN A 140 8.95 -0.01 -0.06
CA ASN A 140 8.68 0.69 1.20
C ASN A 140 7.30 1.36 1.21
N LEU A 141 6.87 1.98 0.10
CA LEU A 141 5.54 2.57 -0.05
C LEU A 141 4.45 1.49 0.03
N ASP A 142 4.64 0.36 -0.67
CA ASP A 142 3.74 -0.80 -0.63
C ASP A 142 3.65 -1.41 0.76
N THR A 143 4.79 -1.60 1.45
CA THR A 143 4.82 -2.10 2.83
C THR A 143 4.06 -1.16 3.76
N ARG A 144 4.24 0.15 3.62
CA ARG A 144 3.49 1.16 4.37
C ARG A 144 2.00 1.15 4.06
N ASN A 145 1.61 0.96 2.80
CA ASN A 145 0.22 0.87 2.37
C ASN A 145 -0.44 -0.41 2.92
N LYS A 146 0.26 -1.56 2.88
CA LYS A 146 -0.16 -2.82 3.50
C LYS A 146 -0.36 -2.68 5.00
N GLU A 147 0.60 -2.10 5.72
CA GLU A 147 0.48 -1.88 7.17
C GLU A 147 -0.67 -0.90 7.51
N THR A 148 -0.81 0.20 6.75
CA THR A 148 -1.92 1.15 6.92
C THR A 148 -3.29 0.49 6.69
N ASN A 149 -3.37 -0.50 5.79
CA ASN A 149 -4.60 -1.25 5.55
C ASN A 149 -4.83 -2.33 6.61
N ARG A 150 -3.78 -2.98 7.11
CA ARG A 150 -3.82 -3.89 8.25
C ARG A 150 -4.33 -3.18 9.51
N THR A 151 -3.84 -1.98 9.82
CA THR A 151 -4.32 -1.16 10.94
C THR A 151 -5.83 -0.92 10.84
N LYS A 152 -6.34 -0.57 9.64
CA LYS A 152 -7.80 -0.38 9.42
C LYS A 152 -8.62 -1.67 9.57
N GLN A 153 -8.07 -2.82 9.18
CA GLN A 153 -8.72 -4.13 9.36
C GLN A 153 -8.78 -4.56 10.84
N LEU A 154 -7.81 -4.13 11.65
CA LEU A 154 -7.83 -4.35 13.11
C LEU A 154 -8.75 -3.36 13.83
N ASN A 155 -8.85 -2.12 13.34
CA ASN A 155 -9.62 -1.02 13.94
C ASN A 155 -11.01 -0.82 13.30
N LEU A 156 -11.77 -1.91 13.13
CA LEU A 156 -13.11 -1.89 12.51
C LEU A 156 -14.06 -0.91 13.22
N LYS A 157 -14.84 -0.15 12.44
CA LYS A 157 -15.84 0.80 12.96
C LYS A 157 -17.23 0.16 13.04
N GLY A 158 -17.91 0.34 14.17
CA GLY A 158 -19.31 -0.10 14.35
C GLY A 158 -20.27 0.72 13.49
N VAL A 159 -21.20 0.06 12.80
CA VAL A 159 -22.31 0.70 12.10
C VAL A 159 -23.59 -0.09 12.32
N ASN A 160 -24.68 0.61 12.65
CA ASN A 160 -26.00 0.00 12.72
C ASN A 160 -26.61 -0.15 11.31
N PRO A 161 -26.89 -1.39 10.84
CA PRO A 161 -27.34 -1.60 9.47
C PRO A 161 -28.75 -1.07 9.21
N ASP A 162 -29.63 -1.07 10.21
CA ASP A 162 -31.02 -0.63 10.05
C ASP A 162 -31.12 0.88 9.93
N LEU A 163 -30.42 1.63 10.78
CA LEU A 163 -30.31 3.10 10.68
C LEU A 163 -29.70 3.53 9.34
N TYR A 164 -28.65 2.81 8.90
CA TYR A 164 -28.01 3.06 7.61
C TYR A 164 -28.96 2.81 6.43
N LEU A 165 -29.63 1.65 6.40
CA LEU A 165 -30.54 1.30 5.31
C LEU A 165 -31.78 2.21 5.29
N TYR A 166 -32.34 2.54 6.46
CA TYR A 166 -33.42 3.53 6.56
C TYR A 166 -33.01 4.86 5.91
N LYS A 167 -31.81 5.36 6.22
CA LYS A 167 -31.31 6.61 5.65
C LYS A 167 -31.06 6.52 4.15
N LEU A 168 -30.54 5.40 3.64
CA LEU A 168 -30.40 5.21 2.18
C LEU A 168 -31.77 5.20 1.47
N ILE A 169 -32.79 4.56 2.06
CA ILE A 169 -34.14 4.53 1.47
C ILE A 169 -34.81 5.92 1.52
N GLU A 170 -34.57 6.71 2.56
CA GLU A 170 -34.98 8.13 2.60
C GLU A 170 -34.33 8.93 1.47
N LEU A 171 -33.01 8.81 1.30
CA LEU A 171 -32.25 9.52 0.26
C LEU A 171 -32.62 9.07 -1.17
N LEU A 172 -32.95 7.80 -1.37
CA LEU A 172 -33.38 7.23 -2.65
C LEU A 172 -34.65 7.93 -3.21
N HIS A 173 -35.54 8.34 -2.30
CA HIS A 173 -36.81 9.00 -2.63
C HIS A 173 -36.76 10.53 -2.44
N SER A 174 -35.57 11.12 -2.38
CA SER A 174 -35.42 12.56 -2.28
C SER A 174 -35.95 13.27 -3.54
N HIS A 175 -36.65 14.39 -3.33
CA HIS A 175 -37.19 15.27 -4.38
C HIS A 175 -36.75 16.73 -4.20
N ASP A 176 -35.72 16.96 -3.38
CA ASP A 176 -35.18 18.30 -3.16
C ASP A 176 -34.18 18.70 -4.28
N LYS A 177 -33.62 19.91 -4.17
CA LYS A 177 -32.64 20.45 -5.12
C LYS A 177 -31.30 19.68 -5.17
N PHE A 178 -31.12 18.66 -4.34
CA PHE A 178 -29.95 17.79 -4.30
C PHE A 178 -30.33 16.32 -4.53
N ALA A 179 -31.57 16.05 -5.01
CA ALA A 179 -32.11 14.70 -5.20
C ALA A 179 -31.18 13.77 -6.00
N SER A 180 -30.57 14.25 -7.08
CA SER A 180 -29.56 13.52 -7.86
C SER A 180 -28.40 12.99 -7.01
N ARG A 181 -27.92 13.79 -6.05
CA ARG A 181 -26.80 13.45 -5.16
C ARG A 181 -27.24 12.43 -4.12
N HIS A 182 -28.42 12.66 -3.53
CA HIS A 182 -29.04 11.74 -2.57
C HIS A 182 -29.31 10.37 -3.21
N GLN A 183 -29.81 10.35 -4.45
CA GLN A 183 -30.01 9.14 -5.24
C GLN A 183 -28.68 8.47 -5.60
N ALA A 184 -27.66 9.19 -6.01
CA ALA A 184 -26.32 8.62 -6.26
C ALA A 184 -25.73 7.95 -5.01
N ILE A 185 -25.85 8.59 -3.83
CA ILE A 185 -25.45 8.04 -2.53
C ILE A 185 -26.23 6.76 -2.22
N ALA A 186 -27.56 6.81 -2.35
CA ALA A 186 -28.43 5.68 -2.07
C ALA A 186 -28.16 4.49 -3.00
N ILE A 187 -28.08 4.71 -4.32
CA ILE A 187 -27.81 3.65 -5.29
C ILE A 187 -26.43 3.04 -5.05
N ALA A 188 -25.38 3.85 -4.82
CA ALA A 188 -24.05 3.33 -4.51
C ALA A 188 -24.02 2.50 -3.21
N GLY A 189 -24.67 2.98 -2.15
CA GLY A 189 -24.75 2.25 -0.87
C GLY A 189 -25.61 0.98 -0.92
N LEU A 190 -26.67 0.95 -1.75
CA LEU A 190 -27.56 -0.20 -1.89
C LEU A 190 -27.02 -1.28 -2.84
N THR A 191 -26.14 -0.93 -3.79
CA THR A 191 -25.57 -1.86 -4.81
C THR A 191 -24.07 -2.16 -4.65
N GLY A 192 -23.40 -1.40 -3.77
CA GLY A 192 -21.94 -1.43 -3.62
C GLY A 192 -21.17 -0.98 -4.87
N ARG A 193 -21.82 -0.44 -5.91
CA ARG A 193 -21.15 -0.01 -7.14
C ARG A 193 -20.37 1.30 -6.93
N ARG A 194 -19.30 1.50 -7.71
CA ARG A 194 -18.53 2.75 -7.70
C ARG A 194 -19.36 3.88 -8.32
N LEU A 195 -19.07 5.14 -7.98
CA LEU A 195 -19.86 6.28 -8.47
C LEU A 195 -19.92 6.34 -10.01
N ASN A 196 -18.81 6.14 -10.72
CA ASN A 196 -18.79 6.10 -12.20
C ASN A 196 -19.70 4.99 -12.78
N GLU A 197 -19.72 3.81 -12.14
CA GLU A 197 -20.58 2.68 -12.50
C GLU A 197 -22.07 3.04 -12.28
N VAL A 198 -22.39 3.73 -11.19
CA VAL A 198 -23.76 4.22 -10.89
C VAL A 198 -24.20 5.28 -11.90
N LEU A 199 -23.36 6.29 -12.15
CA LEU A 199 -23.67 7.43 -13.01
C LEU A 199 -23.82 7.05 -14.48
N ALA A 200 -22.74 6.53 -15.09
CA ALA A 200 -22.61 6.48 -16.54
C ALA A 200 -22.33 5.07 -17.08
N ARG A 201 -21.31 4.37 -16.56
CA ARG A 201 -20.80 3.15 -17.19
C ARG A 201 -21.64 1.90 -16.95
N GLY A 202 -22.25 1.76 -15.77
CA GLY A 202 -22.93 0.53 -15.41
C GLY A 202 -24.19 0.29 -16.23
N GLN A 203 -24.53 -0.94 -16.60
CA GLN A 203 -25.90 -1.29 -17.02
C GLN A 203 -26.52 -2.21 -15.98
N PHE A 204 -27.85 -2.14 -15.82
CA PHE A 204 -28.58 -2.88 -14.79
C PHE A 204 -29.86 -3.48 -15.38
N SER A 205 -30.06 -4.78 -15.19
CA SER A 205 -31.29 -5.50 -15.52
C SER A 205 -31.71 -6.45 -14.39
N LEU A 206 -32.99 -6.85 -14.39
CA LEU A 206 -33.51 -7.76 -13.36
C LEU A 206 -33.08 -9.20 -13.62
N THR A 207 -32.79 -9.91 -12.54
CA THR A 207 -32.64 -11.37 -12.48
C THR A 207 -33.88 -12.01 -11.86
N GLU A 208 -33.92 -13.34 -11.81
CA GLU A 208 -35.00 -14.07 -11.12
C GLU A 208 -35.02 -13.85 -9.60
N HIS A 209 -33.84 -13.72 -8.96
CA HIS A 209 -33.74 -13.52 -7.52
C HIS A 209 -34.06 -12.05 -7.11
N PRO A 210 -34.92 -11.80 -6.10
CA PRO A 210 -35.44 -10.46 -5.78
C PRO A 210 -34.42 -9.45 -5.22
N TYR A 211 -33.22 -9.89 -4.83
CA TYR A 211 -32.12 -9.05 -4.37
C TYR A 211 -30.87 -9.13 -5.26
N LEU A 212 -31.01 -9.59 -6.50
CA LEU A 212 -29.95 -9.53 -7.49
C LEU A 212 -30.31 -8.57 -8.63
N LEU A 213 -29.30 -7.92 -9.17
CA LEU A 213 -29.34 -7.25 -10.47
C LEU A 213 -28.22 -7.83 -11.34
N ARG A 214 -28.49 -8.03 -12.63
CA ARG A 214 -27.46 -8.29 -13.63
C ARG A 214 -26.77 -6.97 -13.94
N PHE A 215 -25.45 -6.95 -13.89
CA PHE A 215 -24.62 -5.75 -14.02
C PHE A 215 -23.54 -5.90 -15.10
N GLU A 216 -23.39 -4.84 -15.90
CA GLU A 216 -22.37 -4.70 -16.95
C GLU A 216 -21.63 -3.37 -16.79
N GLY A 217 -20.48 -3.19 -17.46
CA GLY A 217 -19.72 -1.95 -17.41
C GLY A 217 -18.90 -1.77 -16.13
N HIS A 218 -18.20 -2.82 -15.69
CA HIS A 218 -17.32 -2.76 -14.53
C HIS A 218 -16.17 -1.77 -14.75
N SER A 219 -15.87 -0.93 -13.75
CA SER A 219 -14.71 -0.04 -13.83
C SER A 219 -13.42 -0.81 -13.49
N LYS A 220 -12.39 -0.60 -14.31
CA LYS A 220 -11.00 -1.13 -14.28
C LYS A 220 -10.71 -2.38 -15.14
N VAL A 221 -11.69 -3.24 -15.41
CA VAL A 221 -11.50 -4.44 -16.24
C VAL A 221 -12.75 -4.64 -17.08
N GLU A 222 -12.58 -4.76 -18.39
CA GLU A 222 -13.66 -5.18 -19.28
C GLU A 222 -14.03 -6.64 -18.94
N ARG A 223 -15.29 -6.86 -18.57
CA ARG A 223 -15.79 -8.14 -18.09
C ARG A 223 -17.21 -8.31 -18.59
N SER A 224 -17.54 -9.56 -18.96
CA SER A 224 -18.92 -9.97 -19.24
C SER A 224 -19.85 -9.66 -18.06
N ALA A 225 -21.15 -9.57 -18.37
CA ALA A 225 -22.20 -9.32 -17.40
C ALA A 225 -22.12 -10.30 -16.21
N TYR A 226 -22.31 -9.80 -14.99
CA TYR A 226 -22.35 -10.62 -13.78
C TYR A 226 -23.38 -10.09 -12.78
N ASP A 227 -23.79 -10.93 -11.84
CA ASP A 227 -24.86 -10.60 -10.91
C ASP A 227 -24.29 -9.88 -9.67
N ILE A 228 -25.04 -8.92 -9.13
CA ILE A 228 -24.65 -8.13 -7.95
C ILE A 228 -25.78 -8.09 -6.92
N VAL A 229 -25.40 -8.11 -5.64
CA VAL A 229 -26.36 -8.05 -4.52
C VAL A 229 -26.86 -6.63 -4.28
N THR A 230 -28.19 -6.49 -4.16
CA THR A 230 -28.84 -5.27 -3.71
C THR A 230 -29.30 -5.42 -2.26
N LEU A 231 -29.11 -4.38 -1.42
CA LEU A 231 -29.55 -4.43 -0.01
C LEU A 231 -31.06 -4.17 0.16
N THR A 232 -31.72 -3.74 -0.91
CA THR A 232 -33.19 -3.62 -1.05
C THR A 232 -33.67 -4.40 -2.27
N CYS A 233 -34.98 -4.55 -2.45
CA CYS A 233 -35.58 -5.28 -3.57
C CYS A 233 -35.15 -4.68 -4.92
N ALA A 234 -34.59 -5.50 -5.80
CA ALA A 234 -34.10 -5.13 -7.12
C ALA A 234 -35.21 -4.54 -8.02
N ALA A 235 -36.42 -5.10 -7.93
CA ALA A 235 -37.60 -4.61 -8.65
C ALA A 235 -38.03 -3.20 -8.22
N THR A 236 -37.77 -2.81 -6.98
CA THR A 236 -38.01 -1.44 -6.47
C THR A 236 -36.87 -0.49 -6.84
N LEU A 237 -35.62 -0.99 -6.84
CA LEU A 237 -34.44 -0.16 -7.08
C LEU A 237 -34.23 0.18 -8.56
N LEU A 238 -34.43 -0.77 -9.49
CA LEU A 238 -34.15 -0.56 -10.92
C LEU A 238 -34.95 0.60 -11.55
N PRO A 239 -36.27 0.80 -11.27
CA PRO A 239 -37.00 1.97 -11.76
C PRO A 239 -36.38 3.29 -11.29
N VAL A 240 -35.89 3.36 -10.04
CA VAL A 240 -35.24 4.57 -9.52
C VAL A 240 -33.89 4.81 -10.19
N ILE A 241 -33.09 3.77 -10.45
CA ILE A 241 -31.84 3.89 -11.23
C ILE A 241 -32.12 4.46 -12.64
N LYS A 242 -33.18 3.99 -13.29
CA LYS A 242 -33.60 4.50 -14.61
C LYS A 242 -34.03 5.97 -14.52
N GLN A 243 -34.91 6.32 -13.57
CA GLN A 243 -35.35 7.70 -13.36
C GLN A 243 -34.18 8.65 -13.04
N PHE A 244 -33.27 8.23 -12.17
CA PHE A 244 -32.06 8.98 -11.80
C PHE A 244 -31.21 9.32 -13.02
N ARG A 245 -31.00 8.38 -13.93
CA ARG A 245 -30.21 8.58 -15.16
C ARG A 245 -30.94 9.38 -16.25
N SER A 246 -32.26 9.44 -16.19
CA SER A 246 -33.08 10.27 -17.08
C SER A 246 -33.27 11.71 -16.60
N CYS A 247 -32.70 12.12 -15.45
CA CYS A 247 -32.86 13.48 -14.95
C CYS A 247 -31.86 14.47 -15.62
N ASP A 248 -32.27 15.74 -15.72
CA ASP A 248 -31.58 16.79 -16.48
C ASP A 248 -30.12 17.04 -16.04
N GLU A 249 -29.74 16.68 -14.80
CA GLU A 249 -28.36 16.83 -14.30
C GLU A 249 -27.45 15.66 -14.72
N ILE A 250 -28.01 14.45 -14.92
CA ILE A 250 -27.25 13.23 -15.19
C ILE A 250 -27.29 12.83 -16.66
N GLN A 251 -28.42 13.04 -17.34
CA GLN A 251 -28.58 12.70 -18.75
C GLN A 251 -27.48 13.31 -19.65
N PRO A 252 -27.02 14.57 -19.47
CA PRO A 252 -25.91 15.12 -20.26
C PRO A 252 -24.56 14.43 -20.02
N LEU A 253 -24.35 13.83 -18.84
CA LEU A 253 -23.12 13.09 -18.55
C LEU A 253 -23.01 11.83 -19.41
N LEU A 254 -24.15 11.21 -19.76
CA LEU A 254 -24.19 9.99 -20.58
C LEU A 254 -23.75 10.23 -22.04
N THR A 255 -23.66 11.49 -22.47
CA THR A 255 -23.26 11.88 -23.84
C THR A 255 -21.82 12.42 -23.94
N LEU A 256 -21.08 12.50 -22.83
CA LEU A 256 -19.72 13.06 -22.82
C LEU A 256 -18.65 12.05 -23.23
N THR A 257 -17.59 12.54 -23.86
CA THR A 257 -16.39 11.74 -24.19
C THR A 257 -15.58 11.41 -22.93
N SER A 258 -14.75 10.37 -22.96
CA SER A 258 -14.05 9.83 -21.77
C SER A 258 -13.31 10.86 -20.91
N SER A 259 -12.67 11.87 -21.52
CA SER A 259 -11.93 12.92 -20.79
C SER A 259 -12.86 13.94 -20.13
N GLU A 260 -13.87 14.42 -20.87
CA GLU A 260 -14.86 15.38 -20.37
C GLU A 260 -15.75 14.75 -19.30
N LEU A 261 -16.13 13.49 -19.51
CA LEU A 261 -16.87 12.65 -18.57
C LEU A 261 -16.09 12.50 -17.26
N ALA A 262 -14.79 12.21 -17.31
CA ALA A 262 -13.96 12.11 -16.11
C ALA A 262 -13.93 13.43 -15.33
N GLU A 263 -13.80 14.59 -15.99
CA GLU A 263 -13.84 15.89 -15.29
C GLU A 263 -15.23 16.20 -14.71
N ALA A 264 -16.31 15.88 -15.43
CA ALA A 264 -17.68 16.08 -14.96
C ALA A 264 -18.03 15.18 -13.77
N ILE A 265 -17.64 13.90 -13.82
CA ILE A 265 -17.79 12.95 -12.69
C ILE A 265 -16.99 13.44 -11.47
N ASN A 266 -15.75 13.91 -11.64
CA ASN A 266 -14.96 14.45 -10.53
C ASN A 266 -15.62 15.68 -9.88
N LYS A 267 -16.22 16.58 -10.66
CA LYS A 267 -17.00 17.72 -10.12
C LYS A 267 -18.24 17.24 -9.35
N PHE A 268 -18.94 16.23 -9.87
CA PHE A 268 -20.11 15.64 -9.22
C PHE A 268 -19.74 14.89 -7.93
N ASP A 269 -18.64 14.13 -7.92
CA ASP A 269 -18.14 13.38 -6.77
C ASP A 269 -17.85 14.28 -5.56
N VAL A 270 -17.17 15.43 -5.76
CA VAL A 270 -16.92 16.40 -4.67
C VAL A 270 -18.22 16.86 -4.02
N GLN A 271 -19.25 17.08 -4.82
CA GLN A 271 -20.57 17.54 -4.36
C GLN A 271 -21.36 16.38 -3.69
N VAL A 272 -21.24 15.16 -4.21
CA VAL A 272 -21.80 13.94 -3.64
C VAL A 272 -21.17 13.59 -2.30
N ASN A 273 -19.84 13.65 -2.17
CA ASN A 273 -19.13 13.40 -0.92
C ASN A 273 -19.51 14.41 0.18
N ARG A 274 -19.78 15.67 -0.18
CA ARG A 274 -20.30 16.68 0.74
C ARG A 274 -21.67 16.29 1.31
N GLU A 275 -22.62 15.92 0.45
CA GLU A 275 -23.96 15.52 0.91
C GLU A 275 -23.93 14.14 1.60
N CYS A 276 -23.04 13.23 1.19
CA CYS A 276 -22.79 11.94 1.83
C CYS A 276 -22.39 12.12 3.30
N ASN A 277 -21.36 12.93 3.56
CA ASN A 277 -20.93 13.21 4.93
C ASN A 277 -22.03 13.93 5.75
N LYS A 278 -22.77 14.87 5.14
CA LYS A 278 -23.87 15.59 5.78
C LYS A 278 -25.04 14.68 6.21
N HIS A 279 -25.34 13.63 5.46
CA HIS A 279 -26.49 12.75 5.73
C HIS A 279 -26.14 11.42 6.40
N LEU A 280 -24.88 10.98 6.31
CA LEU A 280 -24.41 9.69 6.86
C LEU A 280 -23.30 9.84 7.91
N GLY A 281 -22.69 11.01 8.10
CA GLY A 281 -21.56 11.19 9.03
C GLY A 281 -21.90 10.97 10.52
N GLU A 282 -23.18 11.04 10.89
CA GLU A 282 -23.67 10.71 12.24
C GLU A 282 -23.99 9.20 12.40
N ILE A 283 -24.17 8.47 11.29
CA ILE A 283 -24.58 7.05 11.26
C ILE A 283 -23.39 6.12 10.98
N VAL A 284 -22.48 6.57 10.11
CA VAL A 284 -21.30 5.84 9.66
C VAL A 284 -20.07 6.56 10.19
N PRO A 285 -19.25 5.94 11.07
CA PRO A 285 -18.04 6.60 11.55
C PRO A 285 -17.03 6.81 10.41
N PRO A 286 -16.32 7.95 10.38
CA PRO A 286 -15.20 8.12 9.47
C PRO A 286 -14.09 7.11 9.81
N LEU A 287 -13.41 6.65 8.77
CA LEU A 287 -12.29 5.72 8.90
C LEU A 287 -11.07 6.39 9.54
N GLU A 288 -10.19 5.59 10.13
CA GLU A 288 -8.96 6.09 10.75
C GLU A 288 -8.11 6.92 9.77
N GLY A 289 -7.67 8.09 10.24
CA GLY A 289 -6.97 9.09 9.43
C GLY A 289 -7.85 9.90 8.47
N ARG A 290 -9.18 9.83 8.58
CA ARG A 290 -10.15 10.66 7.85
C ARG A 290 -11.06 11.41 8.82
N GLU A 291 -11.42 12.64 8.45
CA GLU A 291 -12.37 13.48 9.21
C GLU A 291 -13.84 13.24 8.80
N ASN A 292 -14.05 12.75 7.57
CA ASN A 292 -15.36 12.69 6.91
C ASN A 292 -15.58 11.33 6.24
N VAL A 293 -16.84 10.93 6.11
CA VAL A 293 -17.29 9.78 5.32
C VAL A 293 -17.30 10.15 3.84
N SER A 294 -16.87 9.22 2.97
CA SER A 294 -16.99 9.34 1.52
C SER A 294 -17.85 8.24 0.92
N ILE A 295 -18.37 8.47 -0.29
CA ILE A 295 -19.19 7.50 -1.03
C ILE A 295 -18.45 6.16 -1.25
N HIS A 296 -17.12 6.19 -1.38
CA HIS A 296 -16.29 4.98 -1.52
C HIS A 296 -16.31 4.11 -0.25
N ASN A 297 -16.58 4.68 0.92
CA ASN A 297 -16.75 3.91 2.16
C ASN A 297 -18.03 3.05 2.12
N LEU A 298 -19.05 3.49 1.39
CA LEU A 298 -20.33 2.78 1.29
C LEU A 298 -20.19 1.42 0.60
N ARG A 299 -19.22 1.24 -0.31
CA ARG A 299 -18.89 -0.08 -0.89
C ARG A 299 -18.27 -1.04 0.13
N SER A 300 -17.55 -0.53 1.14
CA SER A 300 -17.02 -1.35 2.24
C SER A 300 -18.14 -1.76 3.20
N LEU A 301 -19.03 -0.82 3.54
CA LEU A 301 -20.19 -1.07 4.41
C LEU A 301 -21.23 -1.98 3.73
N TRP A 302 -21.47 -1.80 2.42
CA TRP A 302 -22.28 -2.72 1.61
C TRP A 302 -21.75 -4.15 1.70
N GLY A 303 -20.43 -4.36 1.71
CA GLY A 303 -19.86 -5.70 1.85
C GLY A 303 -20.22 -6.35 3.17
N ALA A 304 -20.07 -5.64 4.29
CA ALA A 304 -20.47 -6.13 5.61
C ALA A 304 -21.98 -6.47 5.67
N ILE A 305 -22.85 -5.61 5.13
CA ILE A 305 -24.31 -5.84 5.16
C ILE A 305 -24.75 -6.95 4.19
N ALA A 306 -24.12 -7.05 3.01
CA ALA A 306 -24.38 -8.13 2.06
C ALA A 306 -23.97 -9.49 2.64
N ALA A 307 -22.85 -9.57 3.35
CA ALA A 307 -22.44 -10.79 4.05
C ALA A 307 -23.42 -11.15 5.19
N TYR A 308 -23.79 -10.17 6.03
CA TYR A 308 -24.78 -10.32 7.09
C TYR A 308 -26.14 -10.85 6.58
N PHE A 309 -26.64 -10.31 5.46
CA PHE A 309 -27.91 -10.73 4.88
C PHE A 309 -27.84 -12.06 4.12
N PHE A 310 -26.78 -12.32 3.34
CA PHE A 310 -26.82 -13.34 2.29
C PHE A 310 -25.59 -14.26 2.18
N CYS A 311 -24.51 -14.06 2.95
CA CYS A 311 -23.40 -15.02 2.96
C CYS A 311 -23.81 -16.24 3.81
N PRO A 312 -23.82 -17.47 3.26
CA PRO A 312 -24.15 -18.66 4.04
C PRO A 312 -23.21 -18.83 5.25
N PRO A 313 -23.70 -19.31 6.41
CA PRO A 313 -22.86 -19.51 7.59
C PRO A 313 -21.74 -20.54 7.38
N THR A 314 -21.89 -21.43 6.40
CA THR A 314 -20.89 -22.40 5.92
C THR A 314 -19.84 -21.79 4.99
N SER A 315 -20.11 -20.64 4.40
CA SER A 315 -19.22 -19.96 3.45
C SER A 315 -18.31 -18.95 4.14
N HIS A 316 -17.14 -18.71 3.55
CA HIS A 316 -16.25 -17.64 3.95
C HIS A 316 -16.64 -16.32 3.26
N GLU A 317 -16.59 -15.20 3.98
CA GLU A 317 -17.04 -13.90 3.45
C GLU A 317 -16.18 -13.39 2.29
N TYR A 318 -14.88 -13.73 2.30
CA TYR A 318 -13.95 -13.22 1.30
C TYR A 318 -14.28 -13.67 -0.13
N PRO A 319 -14.43 -14.98 -0.46
CA PRO A 319 -14.90 -15.41 -1.79
C PRO A 319 -16.28 -14.85 -2.16
N PHE A 320 -17.22 -14.82 -1.20
CA PHE A 320 -18.56 -14.28 -1.40
C PHE A 320 -18.52 -12.81 -1.86
N LEU A 321 -17.78 -11.95 -1.14
CA LEU A 321 -17.63 -10.54 -1.51
C LEU A 321 -16.80 -10.36 -2.77
N GLN A 322 -15.75 -11.16 -2.97
CA GLN A 322 -14.91 -11.12 -4.16
C GLN A 322 -15.72 -11.36 -5.44
N HIS A 323 -16.63 -12.34 -5.42
CA HIS A 323 -17.58 -12.63 -6.49
C HIS A 323 -18.47 -11.42 -6.80
N TYR A 324 -19.29 -10.97 -5.84
CA TYR A 324 -20.28 -9.90 -6.10
C TYR A 324 -19.66 -8.49 -6.23
N LEU A 325 -18.42 -8.25 -5.77
CA LEU A 325 -17.68 -7.03 -6.05
C LEU A 325 -17.13 -6.99 -7.49
N GLY A 326 -17.07 -8.14 -8.18
CA GLY A 326 -16.57 -8.29 -9.55
C GLY A 326 -15.07 -8.51 -9.66
N HIS A 327 -14.38 -8.84 -8.57
CA HIS A 327 -12.93 -9.04 -8.57
C HIS A 327 -12.54 -10.39 -9.21
N ALA A 328 -11.27 -10.53 -9.60
CA ALA A 328 -10.67 -11.81 -9.96
C ALA A 328 -10.44 -12.68 -8.70
N ILE A 329 -10.45 -14.01 -8.86
CA ILE A 329 -10.44 -15.01 -7.76
C ILE A 329 -9.16 -14.97 -6.92
N ASP A 330 -8.03 -14.54 -7.50
CA ASP A 330 -6.77 -14.40 -6.78
C ASP A 330 -6.47 -12.96 -6.32
N SER A 331 -7.42 -12.04 -6.48
CA SER A 331 -7.20 -10.62 -6.16
C SER A 331 -7.20 -10.37 -4.65
N ALA A 332 -6.09 -9.82 -4.15
CA ALA A 332 -5.97 -9.27 -2.79
C ALA A 332 -6.86 -8.03 -2.54
N ALA A 333 -7.43 -7.43 -3.59
CA ALA A 333 -8.16 -6.16 -3.50
C ALA A 333 -9.42 -6.23 -2.63
N THR A 334 -10.06 -7.41 -2.51
CA THR A 334 -11.21 -7.63 -1.61
C THR A 334 -10.86 -7.29 -0.15
N GLY A 335 -9.61 -7.54 0.25
CA GLY A 335 -9.09 -7.18 1.59
C GLY A 335 -9.29 -5.71 1.95
N HIS A 336 -9.29 -4.79 0.98
CA HIS A 336 -9.48 -3.36 1.23
C HIS A 336 -10.90 -2.95 1.63
N TYR A 337 -11.89 -3.85 1.58
CA TYR A 337 -13.29 -3.54 1.88
C TYR A 337 -13.74 -3.97 3.30
N PHE A 338 -12.93 -4.77 4.01
CA PHE A 338 -13.18 -5.13 5.41
C PHE A 338 -12.75 -3.99 6.35
N ARG A 339 -13.66 -3.05 6.62
CA ARG A 339 -13.40 -1.85 7.46
C ARG A 339 -14.47 -1.53 8.51
N TYR A 340 -15.60 -2.19 8.43
CA TYR A 340 -16.76 -1.97 9.29
C TYR A 340 -17.19 -3.28 9.94
N ARG A 341 -17.71 -3.20 11.17
CA ARG A 341 -18.42 -4.27 11.86
C ARG A 341 -19.86 -3.81 12.06
N LEU A 342 -20.83 -4.71 11.98
CA LEU A 342 -22.23 -4.36 12.18
C LEU A 342 -22.60 -4.46 13.67
N VAL A 343 -23.42 -3.52 14.14
CA VAL A 343 -23.89 -3.48 15.52
C VAL A 343 -25.40 -3.27 15.62
N ASP A 344 -26.01 -3.64 16.75
CA ASP A 344 -27.42 -3.36 17.04
C ASP A 344 -27.65 -1.91 17.54
N ASN A 345 -28.81 -1.62 18.13
CA ASN A 345 -29.13 -0.32 18.71
C ASN A 345 -28.44 -0.06 20.08
N HIS A 346 -27.69 -1.03 20.60
CA HIS A 346 -26.99 -0.99 21.90
C HIS A 346 -25.48 -1.21 21.74
N ASP A 347 -24.94 -1.03 20.53
CA ASP A 347 -23.54 -1.29 20.14
C ASP A 347 -23.06 -2.75 20.28
N ASN A 348 -23.97 -3.72 20.46
CA ASN A 348 -23.63 -5.15 20.45
C ASN A 348 -23.29 -5.62 19.03
N TYR A 349 -22.27 -6.46 18.88
CA TYR A 349 -21.85 -6.99 17.59
C TYR A 349 -22.87 -7.98 17.01
N LEU A 350 -23.17 -7.85 15.71
CA LEU A 350 -24.07 -8.73 14.98
C LEU A 350 -23.29 -9.88 14.33
N GLU A 351 -23.23 -11.03 15.01
CA GLU A 351 -22.45 -12.22 14.60
C GLU A 351 -23.12 -13.09 13.52
N ASN A 352 -24.44 -13.00 13.35
CA ASN A 352 -25.19 -13.84 12.42
C ASN A 352 -24.82 -13.54 10.96
N ARG A 353 -24.87 -14.55 10.09
CA ARG A 353 -24.65 -14.39 8.63
C ARG A 353 -25.74 -15.12 7.87
N GLY A 354 -26.09 -14.61 6.68
CA GLY A 354 -27.13 -15.21 5.85
C GLY A 354 -28.55 -15.03 6.38
N ILE A 355 -28.83 -14.00 7.19
CA ILE A 355 -30.13 -13.87 7.91
C ILE A 355 -31.36 -13.78 6.99
N LYS A 356 -31.18 -13.45 5.70
CA LYS A 356 -32.25 -13.40 4.69
C LYS A 356 -32.39 -14.68 3.87
N ILE A 357 -31.45 -15.62 3.95
CA ILE A 357 -31.45 -16.86 3.17
C ILE A 357 -32.71 -17.68 3.41
N ALA A 358 -33.13 -17.83 4.68
CA ALA A 358 -34.33 -18.58 5.05
C ALA A 358 -35.63 -18.03 4.45
N GLN A 359 -35.67 -16.75 4.04
CA GLN A 359 -36.85 -16.10 3.47
C GLN A 359 -36.81 -16.03 1.93
N PHE A 360 -35.63 -15.89 1.33
CA PHE A 360 -35.49 -15.58 -0.11
C PHE A 360 -34.68 -16.63 -0.91
N GLY A 361 -34.06 -17.60 -0.24
CA GLY A 361 -33.14 -18.56 -0.84
C GLY A 361 -31.67 -18.12 -0.72
N GLU A 362 -30.77 -19.02 -1.09
CA GLU A 362 -29.35 -18.71 -1.25
C GLU A 362 -29.12 -17.94 -2.56
N LEU A 363 -28.09 -17.09 -2.58
CA LEU A 363 -27.69 -16.40 -3.80
C LEU A 363 -26.84 -17.34 -4.68
N PRO A 364 -27.07 -17.39 -6.01
CA PRO A 364 -26.19 -18.11 -6.91
C PRO A 364 -24.77 -17.52 -6.89
N LEU A 365 -23.80 -18.36 -6.50
CA LEU A 365 -22.38 -18.13 -6.76
C LEU A 365 -22.07 -18.83 -8.09
N ASN A 366 -21.76 -18.07 -9.16
CA ASN A 366 -21.37 -18.72 -10.41
C ASN A 366 -20.00 -19.37 -10.24
N ASP A 367 -19.95 -20.71 -10.36
CA ASP A 367 -18.71 -21.48 -10.32
C ASP A 367 -17.75 -21.02 -11.43
N ALA A 368 -16.47 -20.92 -11.06
CA ALA A 368 -15.40 -20.40 -11.90
C ALA A 368 -15.23 -21.17 -13.24
N GLN A 369 -15.72 -22.41 -13.32
CA GLN A 369 -15.67 -23.26 -14.50
C GLN A 369 -16.50 -22.75 -15.70
N SER A 370 -17.42 -21.81 -15.46
CA SER A 370 -18.26 -21.22 -16.52
C SER A 370 -17.49 -20.27 -17.44
N ILE A 371 -16.51 -19.52 -16.91
CA ILE A 371 -15.78 -18.49 -17.66
C ILE A 371 -14.83 -19.12 -18.70
N THR A 372 -14.25 -20.29 -18.42
CA THR A 372 -13.29 -20.96 -19.32
C THR A 372 -13.90 -21.70 -20.51
N LYS A 373 -15.23 -21.89 -20.55
CA LYS A 373 -15.89 -22.71 -21.59
C LYS A 373 -16.40 -21.93 -22.81
N GLU A 374 -16.71 -20.65 -22.69
CA GLU A 374 -17.23 -19.87 -23.82
C GLU A 374 -16.14 -19.32 -24.76
N GLU A 375 -14.92 -19.08 -24.24
CA GLU A 375 -13.77 -18.65 -25.06
C GLU A 375 -13.12 -19.79 -25.87
N SER A 376 -13.48 -21.05 -25.60
CA SER A 376 -12.83 -22.24 -26.18
C SER A 376 -13.71 -23.06 -27.13
N SER A 377 -14.99 -22.71 -27.33
CA SER A 377 -15.92 -23.45 -28.22
C SER A 377 -16.15 -22.84 -29.61
N ASN A 378 -15.57 -21.66 -29.91
CA ASN A 378 -15.67 -21.03 -31.24
C ASN A 378 -14.46 -21.32 -32.14
N ALA A 379 -14.02 -22.58 -32.16
CA ALA A 379 -13.17 -23.13 -33.22
C ALA A 379 -13.48 -24.62 -33.43
N VAL A 380 -13.59 -25.03 -34.70
CA VAL A 380 -13.70 -26.43 -35.18
C VAL A 380 -15.07 -27.13 -35.04
N THR A 381 -15.98 -26.84 -35.98
CA THR A 381 -16.82 -27.82 -36.73
C THR A 381 -17.35 -27.12 -37.99
N ASN A 382 -17.52 -27.73 -39.17
CA ASN A 382 -16.98 -28.96 -39.75
C ASN A 382 -17.06 -28.79 -41.29
N LEU A 383 -16.07 -29.28 -42.04
CA LEU A 383 -16.15 -29.37 -43.51
C LEU A 383 -16.71 -30.75 -43.92
N SER A 384 -17.78 -30.77 -44.71
CA SER A 384 -18.10 -31.84 -45.67
C SER A 384 -19.08 -31.30 -46.74
N PRO A 385 -19.11 -31.86 -47.96
CA PRO A 385 -19.59 -31.16 -49.15
C PRO A 385 -21.05 -31.48 -49.56
N ASP A 386 -21.41 -30.96 -50.74
CA ASP A 386 -22.64 -31.16 -51.52
C ASP A 386 -23.87 -30.41 -50.93
N ASP A 387 -24.49 -29.45 -51.62
CA ASP A 387 -25.17 -29.63 -52.92
C ASP A 387 -25.34 -28.30 -53.71
N GLU A 388 -25.82 -28.37 -54.96
CA GLU A 388 -25.88 -27.23 -55.91
C GLU A 388 -27.09 -26.27 -55.74
N SER A 389 -26.89 -25.02 -56.22
CA SER A 389 -27.81 -24.24 -57.07
C SER A 389 -28.61 -23.02 -56.55
N VAL A 390 -28.85 -22.10 -57.50
CA VAL A 390 -29.82 -20.97 -57.55
C VAL A 390 -29.48 -19.64 -56.84
N ILE A 391 -28.68 -18.84 -57.55
CA ILE A 391 -28.93 -17.43 -57.96
C ILE A 391 -30.05 -16.67 -57.20
N SER A 392 -29.68 -15.57 -56.54
CA SER A 392 -30.42 -14.29 -56.61
C SER A 392 -29.49 -13.11 -56.30
N GLU A 393 -29.60 -12.06 -57.10
CA GLU A 393 -28.70 -10.91 -57.19
C GLU A 393 -29.37 -9.66 -56.60
N SER A 394 -28.73 -8.95 -55.67
CA SER A 394 -29.01 -7.53 -55.43
C SER A 394 -27.84 -6.80 -54.74
N LEU A 395 -27.61 -5.56 -55.18
CA LEU A 395 -26.49 -4.71 -54.79
C LEU A 395 -26.67 -4.07 -53.40
N ILE A 396 -25.55 -3.74 -52.73
CA ILE A 396 -25.26 -2.44 -52.10
C ILE A 396 -23.73 -2.29 -51.91
N GLU A 397 -23.27 -1.04 -51.87
CA GLU A 397 -21.87 -0.59 -52.01
C GLU A 397 -20.95 -0.86 -50.79
N PRO A 398 -19.60 -0.81 -50.97
CA PRO A 398 -18.64 -1.09 -49.90
C PRO A 398 -18.35 0.13 -49.01
N SER A 399 -18.51 -0.02 -47.69
CA SER A 399 -17.97 0.91 -46.71
C SER A 399 -16.61 0.44 -46.17
N LEU A 400 -15.65 1.36 -46.10
CA LEU A 400 -14.28 1.11 -45.63
C LEU A 400 -14.24 0.74 -44.15
N ASN A 401 -13.56 -0.37 -43.81
CA ASN A 401 -13.12 -0.65 -42.45
C ASN A 401 -11.80 0.09 -42.19
N GLU A 402 -11.86 1.25 -41.53
CA GLU A 402 -10.69 1.82 -40.85
C GLU A 402 -10.62 1.28 -39.41
N SER A 403 -9.53 0.58 -39.11
CA SER A 403 -9.22 0.11 -37.76
C SER A 403 -8.70 1.27 -36.91
N VAL A 404 -9.57 1.90 -36.14
CA VAL A 404 -9.17 2.91 -35.14
C VAL A 404 -8.80 2.21 -33.84
N THR A 405 -7.60 2.47 -33.34
CA THR A 405 -7.13 2.01 -32.04
C THR A 405 -7.50 3.01 -30.95
N ASP A 406 -8.54 2.70 -30.17
CA ASP A 406 -9.03 3.61 -29.13
C ASP A 406 -8.10 3.65 -27.89
N SER A 407 -7.77 4.89 -27.49
CA SER A 407 -6.82 5.18 -26.41
C SER A 407 -7.57 5.62 -25.16
N GLU A 408 -7.50 4.81 -24.09
CA GLU A 408 -8.28 5.06 -22.88
C GLU A 408 -7.71 6.18 -21.97
N CYS A 409 -8.62 7.02 -21.47
CA CYS A 409 -8.36 8.02 -20.44
C CYS A 409 -9.11 7.66 -19.15
N LEU A 410 -8.39 7.16 -18.15
CA LEU A 410 -8.92 6.91 -16.79
C LEU A 410 -7.92 7.36 -15.73
N THR A 411 -8.30 8.37 -14.95
CA THR A 411 -7.56 8.80 -13.75
C THR A 411 -8.19 8.22 -12.49
N GLU A 412 -7.82 6.99 -12.12
CA GLU A 412 -7.84 6.47 -10.73
C GLU A 412 -7.06 5.15 -10.67
N THR A 413 -5.73 5.25 -10.84
CA THR A 413 -4.80 4.13 -10.84
C THR A 413 -4.41 3.73 -9.42
N GLU A 414 -5.13 2.77 -8.82
CA GLU A 414 -4.50 1.85 -7.88
C GLU A 414 -3.65 0.89 -8.70
N ALA A 415 -2.33 1.08 -8.68
CA ALA A 415 -1.39 0.35 -9.52
C ALA A 415 -0.92 -0.95 -8.85
N ASP A 416 -1.42 -2.09 -9.31
CA ASP A 416 -0.67 -3.34 -9.30
C ASP A 416 0.30 -3.30 -10.49
N TYR A 417 1.58 -2.96 -10.32
CA TYR A 417 2.56 -3.18 -11.41
C TYR A 417 4.04 -3.36 -11.04
N PHE A 418 4.64 -4.27 -11.82
CA PHE A 418 6.04 -4.54 -12.16
C PHE A 418 7.15 -4.64 -11.10
N PHE A 419 7.76 -5.82 -11.07
CA PHE A 419 9.15 -6.03 -10.64
C PHE A 419 9.86 -7.05 -11.54
N LEU A 420 11.13 -6.77 -11.86
CA LEU A 420 12.11 -7.75 -12.35
C LEU A 420 13.49 -7.47 -11.75
N ALA A 421 14.31 -8.50 -11.70
CA ALA A 421 15.71 -8.47 -11.33
C ALA A 421 16.57 -8.86 -12.53
N GLU A 422 17.73 -8.22 -12.68
CA GLU A 422 18.78 -8.66 -13.61
C GLU A 422 20.17 -8.65 -12.91
N PRO A 423 21.13 -9.45 -13.41
CA PRO A 423 22.35 -9.78 -12.66
C PRO A 423 23.52 -8.81 -12.92
N LEU A 424 24.28 -8.48 -11.88
CA LEU A 424 25.52 -7.71 -11.99
C LEU A 424 26.76 -8.60 -11.91
N THR A 425 27.35 -8.87 -13.08
CA THR A 425 28.72 -9.35 -13.21
C THR A 425 29.68 -8.17 -13.12
N VAL A 426 30.48 -8.06 -12.05
CA VAL A 426 31.52 -7.01 -11.94
C VAL A 426 32.84 -7.61 -11.45
N LEU A 427 33.88 -7.49 -12.28
CA LEU A 427 35.27 -7.62 -11.86
C LEU A 427 35.59 -6.50 -10.86
N VAL A 428 36.11 -6.85 -9.68
CA VAL A 428 36.80 -5.88 -8.81
C VAL A 428 38.30 -6.15 -8.88
N ASN A 429 39.00 -5.23 -9.51
CA ASN A 429 40.45 -5.09 -9.43
C ASN A 429 40.78 -3.84 -8.59
N GLN A 430 42.00 -3.81 -8.05
CA GLN A 430 42.67 -2.67 -7.40
C GLN A 430 42.36 -2.35 -5.91
N THR A 431 43.26 -2.90 -5.06
CA THR A 431 44.15 -2.16 -4.14
C THR A 431 43.56 -1.09 -3.21
N VAL A 432 43.66 -1.34 -1.90
CA VAL A 432 43.71 -0.30 -0.86
C VAL A 432 44.99 -0.50 -0.04
N SER A 433 45.64 0.62 0.30
CA SER A 433 46.97 0.68 0.92
C SER A 433 47.00 0.31 2.41
N GLU A 434 48.13 -0.24 2.85
CA GLU A 434 48.48 -0.39 4.28
C GLU A 434 48.80 0.96 4.94
N PRO A 435 48.70 1.02 6.28
CA PRO A 435 49.53 1.88 7.12
C PRO A 435 50.47 1.06 8.02
N GLU A 436 51.78 1.32 7.92
CA GLU A 436 52.81 0.80 8.83
C GLU A 436 52.64 1.34 10.26
N ILE A 437 52.64 0.50 11.30
CA ILE A 437 53.16 0.86 12.64
C ILE A 437 53.88 -0.34 13.29
N LEU A 438 55.21 -0.20 13.39
CA LEU A 438 56.13 -0.71 14.44
C LEU A 438 55.91 -2.13 15.03
N MET A 439 56.74 -3.08 14.57
CA MET A 439 57.16 -4.25 15.35
C MET A 439 58.59 -4.03 15.87
N GLY A 440 58.78 -4.13 17.18
CA GLY A 440 60.07 -3.95 17.85
C GLY A 440 60.25 -4.92 19.02
N GLU A 441 61.06 -5.95 18.78
CA GLU A 441 61.78 -6.82 19.71
C GLU A 441 61.33 -6.93 21.18
N LEU A 442 60.90 -8.14 21.58
CA LEU A 442 61.28 -8.75 22.87
C LEU A 442 60.96 -10.26 22.92
N GLN A 443 61.86 -11.09 22.38
CA GLN A 443 61.93 -12.51 22.70
C GLN A 443 63.15 -12.79 23.56
N SER A 444 62.96 -12.98 24.88
CA SER A 444 63.73 -13.90 25.73
C SER A 444 63.32 -13.76 27.19
N SER A 445 62.60 -14.74 27.74
CA SER A 445 62.90 -15.37 29.04
C SER A 445 61.72 -16.18 29.60
N LYS A 446 62.07 -17.34 30.18
CA LYS A 446 61.30 -18.17 31.14
C LYS A 446 60.14 -19.01 30.62
N GLU A 447 60.52 -20.23 30.27
CA GLU A 447 59.90 -21.40 30.90
C GLU A 447 59.71 -21.18 32.40
N GLN A 448 58.46 -21.29 32.87
CA GLN A 448 57.98 -21.75 34.19
C GLN A 448 56.65 -21.07 34.49
N MET A 449 55.55 -21.76 34.19
CA MET A 449 54.52 -22.13 35.17
C MET A 449 53.45 -22.98 34.48
N SER A 450 53.41 -24.26 34.84
CA SER A 450 52.25 -25.13 34.67
C SER A 450 51.02 -24.56 35.38
N ASN A 451 49.82 -24.86 34.87
CA ASN A 451 48.50 -24.60 35.44
C ASN A 451 47.98 -23.15 35.30
N THR A 452 47.65 -22.74 34.08
CA THR A 452 46.57 -21.77 33.84
C THR A 452 45.22 -22.47 34.10
N PRO A 453 44.30 -21.90 34.90
CA PRO A 453 43.07 -22.59 35.26
C PRO A 453 42.12 -22.76 34.07
N LEU A 454 41.26 -23.79 34.15
CA LEU A 454 40.11 -24.01 33.26
C LEU A 454 39.40 -22.70 32.93
N LEU A 455 39.07 -22.48 31.65
CA LEU A 455 38.14 -21.43 31.24
C LEU A 455 36.90 -21.51 32.16
N SER A 456 36.51 -20.38 32.73
CA SER A 456 35.28 -20.26 33.50
C SER A 456 34.10 -20.44 32.55
N LEU A 457 33.66 -21.69 32.38
CA LEU A 457 32.43 -22.06 31.70
C LEU A 457 31.29 -21.16 32.21
N HIS A 458 30.41 -20.73 31.32
CA HIS A 458 29.26 -19.93 31.72
C HIS A 458 28.40 -20.70 32.76
N PRO A 459 27.74 -20.04 33.73
CA PRO A 459 26.90 -20.72 34.73
C PRO A 459 25.82 -21.65 34.15
N LEU A 460 25.40 -21.43 32.91
CA LEU A 460 24.55 -22.34 32.11
C LEU A 460 25.21 -23.70 31.83
N LEU A 461 26.50 -23.69 31.49
CA LEU A 461 27.27 -24.88 31.15
C LEU A 461 27.82 -25.58 32.40
N ILE A 462 28.19 -24.86 33.46
CA ILE A 462 28.70 -25.49 34.69
C ILE A 462 27.65 -26.41 35.33
N ASN A 463 26.40 -25.96 35.39
CA ASN A 463 25.38 -26.61 36.22
C ASN A 463 24.47 -27.60 35.47
N ASN A 464 24.59 -27.72 34.14
CA ASN A 464 23.71 -28.58 33.34
C ASN A 464 24.50 -29.65 32.53
N PRO A 465 24.49 -30.93 32.97
CA PRO A 465 25.26 -31.98 32.30
C PRO A 465 24.76 -32.29 30.88
N LYS A 466 23.48 -31.98 30.55
CA LYS A 466 22.99 -32.11 29.16
C LYS A 466 23.61 -31.06 28.25
N ALA A 467 23.77 -29.83 28.72
CA ALA A 467 24.42 -28.77 27.94
C ALA A 467 25.91 -29.08 27.70
N GLN A 468 26.62 -29.59 28.72
CA GLN A 468 28.01 -30.07 28.58
C GLN A 468 28.13 -31.20 27.55
N ALA A 469 27.24 -32.20 27.61
CA ALA A 469 27.26 -33.33 26.68
C ALA A 469 26.99 -32.92 25.22
N LEU A 470 26.26 -31.82 24.99
CA LEU A 470 25.97 -31.28 23.67
C LEU A 470 27.07 -30.35 23.13
N GLN A 471 27.92 -29.78 23.97
CA GLN A 471 28.88 -28.74 23.54
C GLN A 471 29.86 -29.25 22.48
N ALA A 472 30.47 -30.43 22.67
CA ALA A 472 31.43 -31.01 21.74
C ALA A 472 30.84 -31.31 20.34
N PRO A 473 29.71 -32.05 20.19
CA PRO A 473 29.11 -32.28 18.87
C PRO A 473 28.56 -31.00 18.23
N LEU A 474 28.09 -30.02 19.01
CA LEU A 474 27.65 -28.74 18.46
C LEU A 474 28.82 -27.92 17.90
N THR A 475 29.95 -27.82 18.62
CA THR A 475 31.18 -27.21 18.07
C THR A 475 31.65 -27.95 16.82
N GLN A 476 31.62 -29.29 16.80
CA GLN A 476 31.98 -30.07 15.60
C GLN A 476 31.11 -29.69 14.39
N LEU A 477 29.79 -29.66 14.53
CA LEU A 477 28.85 -29.26 13.47
C LEU A 477 29.12 -27.84 12.95
N LEU A 478 29.35 -26.88 13.85
CA LEU A 478 29.67 -25.49 13.45
C LEU A 478 31.02 -25.40 12.71
N THR A 479 32.01 -26.21 13.07
CA THR A 479 33.31 -26.27 12.36
C THR A 479 33.29 -27.09 11.08
N SER A 480 32.17 -27.71 10.71
CA SER A 480 32.05 -28.53 9.52
C SER A 480 32.23 -27.74 8.22
N ASN A 481 32.55 -28.47 7.14
CA ASN A 481 32.53 -28.01 5.75
C ASN A 481 31.25 -28.50 5.01
N ASN A 482 30.21 -28.91 5.71
CA ASN A 482 28.92 -29.28 5.12
C ASN A 482 27.85 -28.24 5.50
N MET A 483 27.19 -27.65 4.50
CA MET A 483 26.14 -26.63 4.70
C MET A 483 25.05 -27.11 5.68
N GLY A 484 24.56 -28.34 5.52
CA GLY A 484 23.51 -28.91 6.37
C GLY A 484 23.97 -29.15 7.80
N GLU A 485 25.22 -29.53 8.01
CA GLU A 485 25.81 -29.69 9.36
C GLU A 485 25.97 -28.34 10.05
N ILE A 486 26.55 -27.33 9.37
CA ILE A 486 26.69 -25.97 9.91
C ILE A 486 25.32 -25.41 10.28
N LEU A 487 24.34 -25.54 9.38
CA LEU A 487 22.98 -25.04 9.60
C LEU A 487 22.28 -25.75 10.77
N THR A 488 22.40 -27.07 10.86
CA THR A 488 21.86 -27.86 11.99
C THR A 488 22.51 -27.47 13.30
N GLY A 489 23.84 -27.27 13.31
CA GLY A 489 24.58 -26.76 14.47
C GLY A 489 24.10 -25.37 14.89
N LEU A 490 23.94 -24.44 13.94
CA LEU A 490 23.49 -23.07 14.20
C LEU A 490 22.07 -23.02 14.79
N ILE A 491 21.12 -23.74 14.20
CA ILE A 491 19.76 -23.85 14.74
C ILE A 491 19.83 -24.44 16.16
N SER A 492 20.66 -25.46 16.38
CA SER A 492 20.78 -26.13 17.69
C SER A 492 21.43 -25.29 18.79
N VAL A 493 22.33 -24.37 18.46
CA VAL A 493 22.96 -23.46 19.45
C VAL A 493 22.21 -22.15 19.65
N THR A 494 21.25 -21.79 18.79
CA THR A 494 20.53 -20.49 18.82
C THR A 494 19.02 -20.59 18.97
N GLY A 495 18.40 -21.75 18.68
CA GLY A 495 16.95 -21.92 18.61
C GLY A 495 16.25 -21.16 17.47
N LEU A 496 16.99 -20.47 16.60
CA LEU A 496 16.46 -19.72 15.46
C LEU A 496 16.26 -20.62 14.25
N THR A 497 15.30 -20.31 13.37
CA THR A 497 15.10 -21.07 12.12
C THR A 497 16.16 -20.77 11.06
N ALA A 498 16.22 -21.56 9.99
CA ALA A 498 17.15 -21.33 8.88
C ALA A 498 16.86 -19.99 8.18
N GLY A 499 15.57 -19.68 8.00
CA GLY A 499 15.09 -18.40 7.49
C GLY A 499 15.53 -17.23 8.36
N GLU A 500 15.42 -17.34 9.68
CA GLU A 500 15.84 -16.32 10.64
C GLU A 500 17.37 -16.10 10.63
N LEU A 501 18.17 -17.18 10.64
CA LEU A 501 19.63 -17.12 10.58
C LEU A 501 20.14 -16.46 9.30
N LEU A 502 19.57 -16.83 8.14
CA LEU A 502 20.00 -16.30 6.85
C LEU A 502 19.51 -14.86 6.61
N LYS A 503 18.28 -14.50 7.01
CA LYS A 503 17.69 -13.16 6.76
C LYS A 503 17.95 -12.13 7.86
N SER A 504 18.42 -12.53 9.04
CA SER A 504 18.86 -11.57 10.08
C SER A 504 20.04 -10.74 9.57
N LYS A 505 19.95 -9.41 9.76
CA LYS A 505 20.86 -8.45 9.12
C LYS A 505 22.28 -8.56 9.66
N LYS A 506 22.46 -8.53 10.99
CA LYS A 506 23.76 -8.55 11.66
C LYS A 506 23.66 -9.24 13.03
N PHE A 507 24.65 -10.09 13.31
CA PHE A 507 24.91 -10.69 14.61
C PHE A 507 26.18 -10.04 15.19
N TYR A 508 26.19 -9.73 16.48
CA TYR A 508 27.34 -9.15 17.19
C TYR A 508 27.58 -9.95 18.48
N PRO A 509 28.83 -10.07 18.97
CA PRO A 509 29.06 -10.62 20.30
C PRO A 509 28.44 -9.69 21.35
N CYS A 510 27.88 -10.25 22.42
CA CYS A 510 27.49 -9.47 23.59
C CYS A 510 28.76 -9.06 24.36
N PRO A 511 29.00 -7.76 24.66
CA PRO A 511 30.23 -7.33 25.34
C PRO A 511 30.40 -7.95 26.72
N ASP A 512 29.28 -8.21 27.40
CA ASP A 512 29.25 -8.61 28.81
C ASP A 512 29.08 -10.14 29.00
N ASP A 513 28.94 -10.90 27.91
CA ASP A 513 28.60 -12.32 27.95
C ASP A 513 29.13 -13.08 26.71
N PRO A 514 30.19 -13.91 26.85
CA PRO A 514 30.78 -14.63 25.73
C PRO A 514 29.90 -15.77 25.19
N PHE A 515 28.81 -16.13 25.90
CA PHE A 515 27.79 -17.09 25.47
C PHE A 515 26.47 -16.38 25.13
N ALA A 516 26.53 -15.10 24.76
CA ALA A 516 25.42 -14.44 24.13
C ALA A 516 25.83 -13.59 22.94
N LEU A 517 24.92 -13.48 22.00
CA LEU A 517 25.00 -12.59 20.86
C LEU A 517 23.88 -11.54 20.93
N LEU A 518 24.11 -10.41 20.29
CA LEU A 518 23.10 -9.40 20.00
C LEU A 518 22.73 -9.54 18.53
N PHE A 519 21.46 -9.80 18.23
CA PHE A 519 20.96 -9.82 16.84
C PHE A 519 19.90 -8.74 16.64
N SER A 520 19.76 -8.29 15.39
CA SER A 520 18.70 -7.37 14.96
C SER A 520 17.96 -8.05 13.82
N SER A 521 16.67 -8.35 14.06
CA SER A 521 15.78 -8.85 13.03
C SER A 521 15.65 -7.82 11.90
N THR A 522 15.29 -8.27 10.69
CA THR A 522 15.36 -7.47 9.46
C THR A 522 14.55 -6.15 9.52
N LEU A 523 13.60 -6.05 10.46
CA LEU A 523 12.65 -4.95 10.66
C LEU A 523 12.82 -4.17 11.99
N ALA A 524 13.64 -4.65 12.94
CA ALA A 524 13.74 -4.06 14.28
C ALA A 524 15.00 -3.18 14.46
N THR A 525 14.82 -1.99 15.03
CA THR A 525 15.92 -1.11 15.47
C THR A 525 16.52 -1.54 16.81
N THR A 526 15.80 -2.35 17.58
CA THR A 526 16.30 -2.98 18.80
C THR A 526 17.27 -4.12 18.48
N LYS A 527 18.22 -4.34 19.40
CA LYS A 527 19.09 -5.51 19.39
C LYS A 527 18.64 -6.43 20.52
N ASP A 528 18.24 -7.64 20.17
CA ASP A 528 17.76 -8.63 21.13
C ASP A 528 18.95 -9.51 21.58
N LYS A 529 19.07 -9.76 22.89
CA LYS A 529 20.08 -10.66 23.45
C LYS A 529 19.63 -12.10 23.27
N LEU A 530 20.45 -12.91 22.61
CA LEU A 530 20.25 -14.34 22.41
C LEU A 530 21.39 -15.10 23.07
N VAL A 531 21.06 -16.02 23.97
CA VAL A 531 22.02 -16.87 24.68
C VAL A 531 22.32 -18.10 23.82
N THR A 532 23.59 -18.51 23.73
CA THR A 532 24.03 -19.60 22.87
C THR A 532 24.67 -20.75 23.65
N LEU A 533 24.48 -21.99 23.19
CA LEU A 533 25.05 -23.19 23.85
C LEU A 533 26.57 -23.35 23.66
N VAL A 534 27.16 -22.55 22.78
CA VAL A 534 28.61 -22.41 22.54
C VAL A 534 28.99 -20.93 22.56
N GLU A 535 30.28 -20.62 22.53
CA GLU A 535 30.77 -19.23 22.50
C GLU A 535 30.24 -18.47 21.27
N ALA A 536 29.74 -17.25 21.50
CA ALA A 536 29.12 -16.43 20.46
C ALA A 536 30.06 -16.12 19.28
N ALA A 537 31.38 -16.09 19.50
CA ALA A 537 32.37 -15.94 18.45
C ALA A 537 32.33 -17.11 17.44
N GLN A 538 32.15 -18.35 17.91
CA GLN A 538 32.05 -19.55 17.05
C GLN A 538 30.74 -19.54 16.24
N VAL A 539 29.65 -19.06 16.85
CA VAL A 539 28.35 -18.89 16.17
C VAL A 539 28.45 -17.85 15.05
N ILE A 540 29.10 -16.72 15.30
CA ILE A 540 29.26 -15.64 14.32
C ILE A 540 30.15 -16.08 13.15
N ASP A 541 31.26 -16.78 13.40
CA ASP A 541 32.09 -17.37 12.36
C ASP A 541 31.31 -18.40 11.50
N ALA A 542 30.56 -19.30 12.13
CA ALA A 542 29.74 -20.27 11.43
C ALA A 542 28.63 -19.62 10.59
N ILE A 543 27.99 -18.54 11.06
CA ILE A 543 27.02 -17.75 10.26
C ILE A 543 27.73 -17.09 9.06
N ALA A 544 28.94 -16.56 9.24
CA ALA A 544 29.70 -15.96 8.15
C ALA A 544 30.08 -17.01 7.08
N ARG A 545 30.58 -18.18 7.49
CA ARG A 545 30.88 -19.31 6.58
C ARG A 545 29.63 -19.84 5.89
N LEU A 546 28.50 -19.97 6.60
CA LEU A 546 27.22 -20.36 5.99
C LEU A 546 26.76 -19.35 4.93
N LYS A 547 26.83 -18.04 5.22
CA LYS A 547 26.44 -16.99 4.25
C LYS A 547 27.40 -16.86 3.07
N ALA A 548 28.62 -17.40 3.16
CA ALA A 548 29.57 -17.49 2.05
C ALA A 548 29.40 -18.77 1.19
N TYR A 549 28.56 -19.72 1.61
CA TYR A 549 28.40 -21.00 0.91
C TYR A 549 27.71 -20.80 -0.46
N PRO A 550 28.18 -21.42 -1.56
CA PRO A 550 27.58 -21.26 -2.88
C PRO A 550 26.09 -21.66 -2.92
N ASP A 551 25.75 -22.80 -2.33
CA ASP A 551 24.38 -23.34 -2.30
C ASP A 551 23.41 -22.50 -1.46
N VAL A 552 23.95 -21.63 -0.59
CA VAL A 552 23.15 -20.68 0.22
C VAL A 552 22.82 -19.41 -0.57
N GLN A 553 23.60 -19.02 -1.58
CA GLN A 553 23.33 -17.77 -2.34
C GLN A 553 21.92 -17.73 -2.94
N PRO A 554 21.39 -18.80 -3.60
CA PRO A 554 20.02 -18.80 -4.10
C PRO A 554 18.97 -18.70 -2.99
N LEU A 555 19.25 -19.24 -1.79
CA LEU A 555 18.34 -19.19 -0.65
C LEU A 555 18.19 -17.77 -0.09
N LEU A 556 19.22 -16.93 -0.21
CA LEU A 556 19.18 -15.53 0.25
C LEU A 556 18.13 -14.67 -0.46
N TYR A 557 17.59 -15.12 -1.61
CA TYR A 557 16.53 -14.43 -2.36
C TYR A 557 15.11 -14.88 -1.99
N LEU A 558 14.94 -16.04 -1.33
CA LEU A 558 13.63 -16.60 -0.96
C LEU A 558 13.04 -15.96 0.30
N SER A 559 11.75 -16.17 0.60
CA SER A 559 11.18 -15.77 1.90
C SER A 559 11.66 -16.69 3.04
N PRO A 560 11.65 -16.25 4.32
CA PRO A 560 12.08 -17.09 5.45
C PRO A 560 11.39 -18.46 5.48
N THR A 561 10.07 -18.51 5.24
CA THR A 561 9.28 -19.74 5.22
C THR A 561 9.70 -20.71 4.11
N GLU A 562 10.10 -20.19 2.94
CA GLU A 562 10.59 -21.00 1.83
C GLU A 562 12.01 -21.54 2.07
N ILE A 563 12.86 -20.73 2.73
CA ILE A 563 14.18 -21.18 3.20
C ILE A 563 14.00 -22.34 4.18
N ASP A 564 13.15 -22.18 5.20
CA ASP A 564 12.87 -23.21 6.20
C ASP A 564 12.34 -24.49 5.53
N LYS A 565 11.36 -24.36 4.62
CA LYS A 565 10.82 -25.51 3.87
C LYS A 565 11.86 -26.23 3.03
N ARG A 566 12.78 -25.52 2.37
CA ARG A 566 13.85 -26.12 1.55
C ARG A 566 14.95 -26.78 2.37
N CYS A 567 15.29 -26.23 3.54
CA CYS A 567 16.37 -26.76 4.37
C CYS A 567 15.91 -27.92 5.27
N LEU A 568 14.61 -28.06 5.54
CA LEU A 568 14.06 -28.95 6.57
C LEU A 568 14.48 -30.43 6.41
N SER A 569 14.55 -30.95 5.18
CA SER A 569 14.94 -32.34 4.92
C SER A 569 16.39 -32.62 5.32
N ASP A 570 17.30 -31.71 4.96
CA ASP A 570 18.73 -31.85 5.24
C ASP A 570 19.02 -31.60 6.71
N ILE A 571 18.37 -30.60 7.32
CA ILE A 571 18.46 -30.37 8.77
C ILE A 571 17.98 -31.61 9.54
N SER A 572 16.83 -32.17 9.18
CA SER A 572 16.28 -33.36 9.87
C SER A 572 17.21 -34.57 9.75
N LYS A 573 17.84 -34.75 8.57
CA LYS A 573 18.81 -35.82 8.32
C LYS A 573 20.08 -35.65 9.16
N GLN A 574 20.64 -34.44 9.22
CA GLN A 574 21.87 -34.16 9.98
C GLN A 574 21.65 -34.12 11.49
N LEU A 575 20.46 -33.71 11.93
CA LEU A 575 20.05 -33.78 13.34
C LEU A 575 20.07 -35.23 13.85
N LEU A 576 19.48 -36.15 13.09
CA LEU A 576 19.41 -37.57 13.42
C LEU A 576 20.76 -38.31 13.36
N SER A 577 21.74 -37.83 12.59
CA SER A 577 23.06 -38.45 12.49
C SER A 577 24.06 -37.94 13.54
N HIS A 578 23.96 -36.68 13.96
CA HIS A 578 24.97 -36.04 14.81
C HIS A 578 24.53 -35.71 16.25
N LEU A 579 23.22 -35.65 16.53
CA LEU A 579 22.70 -35.19 17.81
C LEU A 579 21.67 -36.18 18.40
N PRO A 580 21.55 -36.26 19.75
CA PRO A 580 20.68 -37.25 20.42
C PRO A 580 19.21 -36.81 20.47
N PHE A 581 18.68 -36.26 19.38
CA PHE A 581 17.31 -35.77 19.25
C PHE A 581 16.54 -36.57 18.19
N LYS A 582 15.26 -36.86 18.43
CA LYS A 582 14.41 -37.61 17.49
C LYS A 582 13.88 -36.75 16.35
N ASN A 583 13.73 -35.45 16.57
CA ASN A 583 13.21 -34.48 15.61
C ASN A 583 13.58 -33.05 16.01
N LEU A 584 13.29 -32.11 15.12
CA LEU A 584 13.61 -30.69 15.30
C LEU A 584 12.91 -30.08 16.52
N ASP A 585 11.67 -30.48 16.79
CA ASP A 585 10.88 -29.96 17.92
C ASP A 585 11.50 -30.32 19.27
N GLU A 586 11.94 -31.58 19.47
CA GLU A 586 12.63 -32.04 20.70
C GLU A 586 13.94 -31.27 20.94
N MET A 587 14.64 -30.89 19.86
CA MET A 587 15.85 -30.08 19.93
C MET A 587 15.52 -28.63 20.34
N VAL A 588 14.55 -27.97 19.67
CA VAL A 588 14.14 -26.59 19.99
C VAL A 588 13.58 -26.48 21.41
N ASP A 589 12.82 -27.48 21.85
CA ASP A 589 12.33 -27.62 23.22
C ASP A 589 13.46 -27.78 24.23
N THR A 590 14.48 -28.59 23.90
CA THR A 590 15.66 -28.77 24.74
C THR A 590 16.44 -27.47 24.87
N TYR A 591 16.73 -26.78 23.76
CA TYR A 591 17.37 -25.46 23.77
C TYR A 591 16.59 -24.46 24.63
N SER A 592 15.27 -24.36 24.42
CA SER A 592 14.39 -23.46 25.18
C SER A 592 14.42 -23.75 26.68
N THR A 593 14.47 -25.04 27.05
CA THR A 593 14.58 -25.49 28.45
C THR A 593 15.94 -25.16 29.05
N LEU A 594 17.03 -25.33 28.30
CA LEU A 594 18.40 -25.03 28.74
C LEU A 594 18.61 -23.52 28.97
N VAL A 595 18.02 -22.66 28.12
CA VAL A 595 18.13 -21.20 28.25
C VAL A 595 17.20 -20.66 29.35
N SER A 596 15.96 -21.17 29.47
CA SER A 596 14.97 -20.63 30.41
C SER A 596 15.24 -20.98 31.88
N THR A 597 16.08 -21.96 32.19
CA THR A 597 16.20 -22.53 33.54
C THR A 597 17.13 -21.76 34.49
N ASN A 598 17.85 -20.74 34.00
CA ASN A 598 19.01 -20.21 34.70
C ASN A 598 19.04 -18.68 34.85
N ASP A 599 18.06 -17.95 34.32
CA ASP A 599 18.01 -16.48 34.41
C ASP A 599 16.60 -15.99 34.80
N SER A 600 16.41 -15.72 36.10
CA SER A 600 15.17 -15.16 36.63
C SER A 600 15.04 -13.64 36.42
N HIS A 601 16.04 -12.98 35.81
CA HIS A 601 16.10 -11.52 35.69
C HIS A 601 16.20 -10.99 34.25
N ILE A 602 16.54 -11.79 33.25
CA ILE A 602 16.48 -11.39 31.84
C ILE A 602 15.29 -12.06 31.13
N LYS A 603 14.14 -11.38 31.15
CA LYS A 603 13.01 -11.71 30.27
C LYS A 603 13.33 -11.27 28.84
N THR A 604 13.85 -12.18 28.01
CA THR A 604 13.76 -12.07 26.55
C THR A 604 12.29 -12.17 26.15
N GLU A 605 11.66 -11.06 25.78
CA GLU A 605 10.27 -11.07 25.32
C GLU A 605 10.15 -11.73 23.93
N LYS A 606 9.26 -12.74 23.87
CA LYS A 606 8.61 -13.31 22.67
C LYS A 606 9.43 -14.28 21.79
N LEU A 607 9.33 -15.56 22.13
CA LEU A 607 8.77 -16.52 21.16
C LEU A 607 7.87 -17.57 21.83
N LYS A 608 6.88 -18.04 21.07
CA LYS A 608 5.60 -18.65 21.47
C LYS A 608 5.68 -19.93 22.31
N ARG A 609 4.88 -19.99 23.38
CA ARG A 609 4.17 -21.19 23.88
C ARG A 609 2.75 -20.79 24.34
N PRO A 610 1.77 -21.71 24.44
CA PRO A 610 0.35 -21.38 24.36
C PRO A 610 -0.13 -20.52 25.52
N THR A 611 -1.04 -19.58 25.20
CA THR A 611 -1.53 -18.55 26.11
C THR A 611 -2.35 -19.14 27.26
N THR A 612 -1.71 -19.40 28.40
CA THR A 612 -2.42 -19.32 29.69
C THR A 612 -2.50 -17.84 30.04
N THR A 613 -3.50 -17.17 29.48
CA THR A 613 -3.76 -15.75 29.74
C THR A 613 -4.03 -15.59 31.24
N ILE A 614 -3.09 -14.99 31.99
CA ILE A 614 -3.44 -14.43 33.29
C ILE A 614 -4.32 -13.23 32.99
N TYR A 615 -5.63 -13.45 33.03
CA TYR A 615 -6.63 -12.41 32.79
C TYR A 615 -6.50 -11.35 33.88
N ASN A 616 -5.90 -10.21 33.54
CA ASN A 616 -6.02 -9.01 34.34
C ASN A 616 -7.48 -8.55 34.25
N LEU A 617 -8.28 -8.82 35.30
CA LEU A 617 -9.59 -8.20 35.44
C LEU A 617 -9.43 -6.67 35.41
N TYR A 618 -10.34 -5.99 34.73
CA TYR A 618 -10.46 -4.54 34.84
C TYR A 618 -10.73 -4.14 36.29
N ALA A 619 -10.27 -2.94 36.68
CA ALA A 619 -10.39 -2.47 38.07
C ALA A 619 -11.84 -2.46 38.58
N ASP A 620 -12.80 -2.16 37.70
CA ASP A 620 -14.22 -2.13 38.01
C ASP A 620 -14.77 -3.56 38.24
N ASP A 621 -14.43 -4.51 37.35
CA ASP A 621 -14.82 -5.92 37.51
C ASP A 621 -14.20 -6.54 38.76
N ARG A 622 -12.94 -6.21 39.07
CA ARG A 622 -12.28 -6.59 40.31
C ARG A 622 -13.02 -6.05 41.53
N THR A 623 -13.36 -4.76 41.54
CA THR A 623 -14.11 -4.11 42.63
C THR A 623 -15.50 -4.76 42.81
N ARG A 624 -16.16 -5.11 41.70
CA ARG A 624 -17.44 -5.81 41.69
C ARG A 624 -17.32 -7.24 42.23
N LEU A 625 -16.25 -7.96 41.89
CA LEU A 625 -15.98 -9.32 42.37
C LEU A 625 -15.62 -9.33 43.86
N GLU A 626 -14.84 -8.36 44.33
CA GLU A 626 -14.57 -8.11 45.75
C GLU A 626 -15.86 -7.75 46.52
N THR A 627 -16.78 -6.98 45.91
CA THR A 627 -18.10 -6.67 46.48
C THR A 627 -19.00 -7.91 46.60
N ILE A 628 -19.02 -8.76 45.58
CA ILE A 628 -19.78 -10.04 45.59
C ILE A 628 -19.21 -10.97 46.67
N ALA A 629 -17.89 -11.11 46.75
CA ALA A 629 -17.23 -11.89 47.79
C ALA A 629 -17.61 -11.44 49.20
N HIS A 630 -17.56 -10.12 49.45
CA HIS A 630 -17.87 -9.55 50.76
C HIS A 630 -19.36 -9.73 51.12
N SER A 631 -20.27 -9.72 50.14
CA SER A 631 -21.70 -10.00 50.36
C SER A 631 -22.00 -11.48 50.65
N LEU A 632 -21.13 -12.39 50.22
CA LEU A 632 -21.17 -13.82 50.55
C LEU A 632 -20.43 -14.15 51.86
N GLY A 633 -19.82 -13.16 52.51
CA GLY A 633 -19.06 -13.33 53.76
C GLY A 633 -17.66 -13.93 53.56
N PHE A 634 -17.06 -13.76 52.38
CA PHE A 634 -15.69 -14.19 52.11
C PHE A 634 -14.68 -13.08 52.38
N ASP A 635 -14.01 -13.18 53.52
CA ASP A 635 -13.04 -12.20 54.00
C ASP A 635 -11.60 -12.76 53.89
N GLY A 636 -10.61 -11.92 53.58
CA GLY A 636 -9.19 -12.30 53.64
C GLY A 636 -8.31 -11.63 52.58
N THR A 637 -7.18 -12.27 52.26
CA THR A 637 -6.34 -11.86 51.13
C THR A 637 -7.06 -12.09 49.81
N GLN A 638 -6.72 -11.33 48.77
CA GLN A 638 -7.39 -11.41 47.46
C GLN A 638 -7.38 -12.84 46.87
N ALA A 639 -6.29 -13.60 47.08
CA ALA A 639 -6.21 -14.99 46.65
C ALA A 639 -7.19 -15.90 47.43
N ASN A 640 -7.30 -15.73 48.76
CA ASN A 640 -8.23 -16.49 49.59
C ASN A 640 -9.69 -16.19 49.21
N VAL A 641 -9.99 -14.91 48.92
CA VAL A 641 -11.30 -14.47 48.43
C VAL A 641 -11.63 -15.18 47.11
N PHE A 642 -10.71 -15.17 46.14
CA PHE A 642 -10.92 -15.78 44.83
C PHE A 642 -11.09 -17.30 44.91
N HIS A 643 -10.26 -17.99 45.71
CA HIS A 643 -10.42 -19.43 45.95
C HIS A 643 -11.73 -19.79 46.67
N SER A 644 -12.17 -18.98 47.65
CA SER A 644 -13.45 -19.20 48.34
C SER A 644 -14.63 -19.04 47.38
N LEU A 645 -14.56 -18.07 46.46
CA LEU A 645 -15.60 -17.83 45.47
C LEU A 645 -15.66 -18.95 44.41
N LEU A 646 -14.51 -19.45 43.94
CA LEU A 646 -14.44 -20.62 43.06
C LEU A 646 -15.02 -21.88 43.72
N ASN A 647 -14.59 -22.19 44.95
CA ASN A 647 -15.10 -23.33 45.71
C ASN A 647 -16.63 -23.24 45.94
N TRP A 648 -17.16 -22.03 46.16
CA TRP A 648 -18.60 -21.82 46.31
C TRP A 648 -19.37 -22.04 44.99
N VAL A 649 -18.82 -21.59 43.85
CA VAL A 649 -19.40 -21.85 42.52
C VAL A 649 -19.39 -23.35 42.21
N GLU A 650 -18.26 -24.04 42.43
CA GLU A 650 -18.18 -25.50 42.28
C GLU A 650 -19.19 -26.23 43.18
N GLN A 651 -19.39 -25.75 44.42
CA GLN A 651 -20.41 -26.31 45.30
C GLN A 651 -21.84 -26.09 44.77
N GLN A 652 -22.18 -24.94 44.16
CA GLN A 652 -23.51 -24.77 43.56
C GLN A 652 -23.72 -25.69 42.36
N ILE A 653 -22.74 -25.76 41.45
CA ILE A 653 -22.79 -26.64 40.26
C ILE A 653 -22.99 -28.11 40.68
N ASN A 654 -22.23 -28.58 41.67
CA ASN A 654 -22.37 -29.95 42.18
C ASN A 654 -23.67 -30.19 42.99
N LYS A 655 -24.33 -29.12 43.45
CA LYS A 655 -25.61 -29.19 44.18
C LYS A 655 -26.82 -29.29 43.24
N GLU A 656 -26.68 -28.82 42.00
CA GLU A 656 -27.66 -29.03 40.92
C GLU A 656 -27.55 -30.41 40.26
N ALA A 657 -26.49 -31.18 40.55
CA ALA A 657 -26.31 -32.55 40.05
C ALA A 657 -27.13 -33.64 40.78
N ALA A 658 -28.01 -33.26 41.72
CA ALA A 658 -28.98 -34.17 42.34
C ALA A 658 -30.29 -34.20 41.51
N PRO A 659 -30.82 -35.38 41.12
CA PRO A 659 -31.79 -35.46 40.04
C PRO A 659 -33.24 -35.16 40.45
N PRO A 660 -33.94 -34.24 39.75
CA PRO A 660 -35.39 -34.27 39.62
C PRO A 660 -35.80 -35.05 38.34
N GLN A 661 -36.89 -35.81 38.43
CA GLN A 661 -37.43 -36.59 37.33
C GLN A 661 -38.15 -35.68 36.31
N SER A 662 -37.64 -35.56 35.08
CA SER A 662 -38.33 -34.92 33.95
C SER A 662 -37.96 -35.61 32.63
N TYR A 663 -38.97 -35.76 31.75
CA TYR A 663 -38.85 -36.41 30.44
C TYR A 663 -38.03 -35.62 29.41
N GLU A 664 -37.69 -34.35 29.67
CA GLU A 664 -36.92 -33.51 28.73
C GLU A 664 -35.46 -33.95 28.59
N SER A 665 -34.88 -34.61 29.60
CA SER A 665 -33.49 -35.07 29.57
C SER A 665 -33.21 -36.12 28.47
N LEU A 666 -34.19 -36.98 28.17
CA LEU A 666 -34.05 -37.98 27.09
C LEU A 666 -34.03 -37.34 25.71
N GLN A 667 -34.75 -36.22 25.52
CA GLN A 667 -34.73 -35.48 24.26
C GLN A 667 -33.40 -34.78 24.05
N ALA A 668 -32.87 -34.12 25.09
CA ALA A 668 -31.55 -33.49 25.04
C ALA A 668 -30.43 -34.49 24.74
N ILE A 669 -30.46 -35.69 25.34
CA ILE A 669 -29.50 -36.77 25.06
C ILE A 669 -29.66 -37.30 23.63
N ALA A 670 -30.89 -37.46 23.13
CA ALA A 670 -31.14 -37.88 21.75
C ALA A 670 -30.65 -36.85 20.71
N ASP A 671 -30.81 -35.56 21.00
CA ASP A 671 -30.36 -34.50 20.10
C ASP A 671 -28.84 -34.30 20.16
N GLN A 672 -28.20 -34.43 21.33
CA GLN A 672 -26.73 -34.53 21.44
C GLN A 672 -26.17 -35.73 20.66
N ALA A 673 -26.82 -36.90 20.73
CA ALA A 673 -26.42 -38.08 19.96
C ALA A 673 -26.55 -37.86 18.45
N LYS A 674 -27.57 -37.14 17.98
CA LYS A 674 -27.69 -36.73 16.56
C LYS A 674 -26.58 -35.77 16.16
N THR A 675 -26.27 -34.76 16.98
CA THR A 675 -25.18 -33.81 16.69
C THR A 675 -23.83 -34.52 16.61
N LEU A 676 -23.54 -35.46 17.50
CA LEU A 676 -22.32 -36.26 17.45
C LEU A 676 -22.28 -37.20 16.24
N SER A 677 -23.40 -37.81 15.87
CA SER A 677 -23.51 -38.64 14.65
C SER A 677 -23.26 -37.81 13.38
N TRP A 678 -23.84 -36.60 13.30
CA TRP A 678 -23.63 -35.66 12.20
C TRP A 678 -22.17 -35.19 12.12
N LEU A 679 -21.57 -34.74 13.23
CA LEU A 679 -20.15 -34.35 13.29
C LEU A 679 -19.22 -35.51 12.88
N THR A 680 -19.55 -36.75 13.26
CA THR A 680 -18.78 -37.93 12.87
C THR A 680 -18.88 -38.21 11.37
N GLY A 681 -20.07 -38.03 10.79
CA GLY A 681 -20.28 -38.09 9.34
C GLY A 681 -19.47 -37.03 8.60
N GLU A 682 -19.51 -35.78 9.07
CA GLU A 682 -18.79 -34.65 8.48
C GLU A 682 -17.27 -34.85 8.54
N ILE A 683 -16.73 -35.30 9.68
CA ILE A 683 -15.30 -35.64 9.83
C ILE A 683 -14.90 -36.78 8.88
N THR A 684 -15.81 -37.73 8.60
CA THR A 684 -15.54 -38.83 7.66
C THR A 684 -15.54 -38.34 6.21
N SER A 685 -16.53 -37.53 5.83
CA SER A 685 -16.63 -36.86 4.52
C SER A 685 -15.39 -35.99 4.23
N LEU A 686 -14.96 -35.17 5.19
CA LEU A 686 -13.78 -34.33 5.04
C LEU A 686 -12.47 -35.14 4.89
N ARG A 687 -12.36 -36.29 5.57
CA ARG A 687 -11.20 -37.20 5.38
C ARG A 687 -11.19 -37.85 4.00
N GLU A 688 -12.36 -38.21 3.47
CA GLU A 688 -12.48 -38.73 2.11
C GLU A 688 -12.12 -37.66 1.07
N GLN A 689 -12.60 -36.43 1.22
CA GLN A 689 -12.23 -35.30 0.36
C GLN A 689 -10.73 -34.99 0.40
N VAL A 690 -10.10 -34.99 1.58
CA VAL A 690 -8.63 -34.82 1.70
C VAL A 690 -7.90 -35.94 0.97
N THR A 691 -8.34 -37.20 1.09
CA THR A 691 -7.73 -38.33 0.38
C THR A 691 -7.83 -38.17 -1.14
N ILE A 692 -8.99 -37.72 -1.65
CA ILE A 692 -9.18 -37.44 -3.09
C ILE A 692 -8.23 -36.34 -3.55
N LEU A 693 -8.16 -35.21 -2.84
CA LEU A 693 -7.29 -34.08 -3.17
C LEU A 693 -5.79 -34.45 -3.10
N GLU A 694 -5.39 -35.35 -2.19
CA GLU A 694 -4.03 -35.89 -2.16
C GLU A 694 -3.74 -36.74 -3.41
N THR A 695 -4.67 -37.60 -3.84
CA THR A 695 -4.48 -38.37 -5.08
C THR A 695 -4.47 -37.49 -6.34
N GLU A 696 -5.29 -36.44 -6.40
CA GLU A 696 -5.30 -35.48 -7.52
C GLU A 696 -4.00 -34.66 -7.58
N ARG A 697 -3.49 -34.20 -6.42
CA ARG A 697 -2.18 -33.54 -6.31
C ARG A 697 -1.07 -34.44 -6.84
N ASP A 698 -1.09 -35.72 -6.49
CA ASP A 698 -0.03 -36.66 -6.86
C ASP A 698 -0.08 -37.01 -8.35
N ASP A 699 -1.27 -37.15 -8.95
CA ASP A 699 -1.40 -37.31 -10.40
C ASP A 699 -0.98 -36.04 -11.16
N LEU A 700 -1.38 -34.84 -10.71
CA LEU A 700 -0.91 -33.57 -11.27
C LEU A 700 0.61 -33.42 -11.17
N THR A 701 1.21 -33.85 -10.05
CA THR A 701 2.66 -33.86 -9.88
C THR A 701 3.35 -34.80 -10.87
N PHE A 702 2.79 -35.99 -11.08
CA PHE A 702 3.26 -36.96 -12.08
C PHE A 702 3.11 -36.45 -13.52
N GLN A 703 2.00 -35.78 -13.84
CA GLN A 703 1.79 -35.12 -15.14
C GLN A 703 2.82 -34.00 -15.38
N LEU A 704 3.10 -33.17 -14.36
CA LEU A 704 4.07 -32.09 -14.43
C LEU A 704 5.52 -32.62 -14.57
N GLU A 705 5.85 -33.73 -13.89
CA GLU A 705 7.14 -34.42 -14.06
C GLU A 705 7.27 -35.08 -15.45
N ARG A 706 6.16 -35.60 -16.00
CA ARG A 706 6.12 -36.10 -17.39
C ARG A 706 6.30 -34.97 -18.42
N ALA A 707 5.69 -33.81 -18.19
CA ALA A 707 5.85 -32.61 -19.03
C ALA A 707 7.25 -31.98 -18.92
N ARG A 708 7.93 -32.15 -17.78
CA ARG A 708 9.33 -31.71 -17.58
C ARG A 708 10.38 -32.55 -18.29
N LYS A 709 10.05 -33.76 -18.77
CA LYS A 709 11.00 -34.55 -19.57
C LYS A 709 11.19 -33.83 -20.92
N PRO A 710 12.41 -33.44 -21.29
CA PRO A 710 12.64 -32.67 -22.51
C PRO A 710 12.12 -33.45 -23.72
N ASN A 711 11.34 -32.79 -24.56
CA ASN A 711 10.84 -33.39 -25.80
C ASN A 711 12.07 -33.80 -26.64
N PRO A 712 12.24 -35.10 -27.01
CA PRO A 712 13.41 -35.56 -27.76
C PRO A 712 13.57 -34.84 -29.11
N GLN A 713 12.48 -34.31 -29.65
CA GLN A 713 12.50 -33.48 -30.86
C GLN A 713 13.22 -32.14 -30.65
N VAL A 714 13.23 -31.58 -29.43
CA VAL A 714 13.95 -30.35 -29.07
C VAL A 714 15.45 -30.61 -28.93
N GLU A 715 15.86 -31.77 -28.41
CA GLU A 715 17.28 -32.16 -28.42
C GLU A 715 17.78 -32.39 -29.86
N MET A 716 17.01 -33.09 -30.71
CA MET A 716 17.32 -33.21 -32.13
C MET A 716 17.46 -31.85 -32.81
N LEU A 717 16.52 -30.92 -32.59
CA LEU A 717 16.56 -29.58 -33.18
C LEU A 717 17.76 -28.76 -32.68
N LYS A 718 18.19 -28.91 -31.42
CA LYS A 718 19.44 -28.32 -30.94
C LYS A 718 20.65 -28.88 -31.69
N THR A 719 20.77 -30.21 -31.77
CA THR A 719 21.90 -30.83 -32.49
C THR A 719 21.96 -30.47 -33.98
N GLU A 720 20.81 -30.28 -34.63
CA GLU A 720 20.75 -29.82 -36.03
C GLU A 720 21.08 -28.33 -36.15
N ASN A 721 20.69 -27.49 -35.19
CA ASN A 721 21.05 -26.07 -35.18
C ASN A 721 22.56 -25.88 -34.94
N ASP A 722 23.17 -26.67 -34.04
CA ASP A 722 24.63 -26.69 -33.83
C ASP A 722 25.37 -27.17 -35.10
N ARG A 723 24.80 -28.13 -35.83
CA ARG A 723 25.31 -28.62 -37.13
C ARG A 723 25.25 -27.52 -38.19
N LEU A 724 24.12 -26.83 -38.32
CA LEU A 724 23.91 -25.74 -39.28
C LEU A 724 24.77 -24.51 -38.97
N SER A 725 24.94 -24.17 -37.68
CA SER A 725 25.85 -23.10 -37.24
C SER A 725 27.31 -23.43 -37.62
N SER A 726 27.73 -24.68 -37.43
CA SER A 726 29.04 -25.16 -37.86
C SER A 726 29.24 -25.19 -39.39
N GLU A 727 28.17 -25.34 -40.18
CA GLU A 727 28.21 -25.21 -41.64
C GLU A 727 28.26 -23.74 -42.09
N LEU A 728 27.53 -22.85 -41.42
CA LEU A 728 27.55 -21.41 -41.65
C LEU A 728 28.96 -20.82 -41.44
N ASP A 729 29.64 -21.21 -40.37
CA ASP A 729 31.00 -20.74 -40.08
C ASP A 729 32.03 -21.22 -41.11
N LYS A 730 31.88 -22.44 -41.64
CA LYS A 730 32.70 -22.95 -42.75
C LYS A 730 32.42 -22.18 -44.05
N ALA A 731 31.16 -21.87 -44.34
CA ALA A 731 30.78 -21.07 -45.50
C ALA A 731 31.35 -19.63 -45.39
N ASN A 732 31.22 -18.99 -44.23
CA ASN A 732 31.77 -17.66 -43.94
C ASN A 732 33.30 -17.64 -44.03
N SER A 733 33.98 -18.66 -43.51
CA SER A 733 35.44 -18.82 -43.65
C SER A 733 35.86 -18.95 -45.13
N THR A 734 35.11 -19.73 -45.91
CA THR A 734 35.36 -19.90 -47.35
C THR A 734 35.12 -18.60 -48.13
N LEU A 735 34.07 -17.86 -47.79
CA LEU A 735 33.80 -16.52 -48.34
C LEU A 735 34.88 -15.49 -47.95
N SER A 736 35.46 -15.59 -46.75
CA SER A 736 36.59 -14.76 -46.33
C SER A 736 37.83 -15.00 -47.21
N VAL A 737 38.18 -16.27 -47.45
CA VAL A 737 39.28 -16.65 -48.36
C VAL A 737 39.02 -16.15 -49.78
N PHE A 738 37.78 -16.30 -50.30
CA PHE A 738 37.41 -15.75 -51.62
C PHE A 738 37.50 -14.22 -51.68
N ARG A 739 37.11 -13.50 -50.62
CA ARG A 739 37.26 -12.04 -50.53
C ARG A 739 38.72 -11.62 -50.51
N GLN A 740 39.59 -12.33 -49.80
CA GLN A 740 41.04 -12.09 -49.85
C GLN A 740 41.61 -12.31 -51.26
N LEU A 741 41.17 -13.37 -51.95
CA LEU A 741 41.60 -13.68 -53.31
C LEU A 741 41.13 -12.65 -54.35
N LEU A 742 39.92 -12.09 -54.18
CA LEU A 742 39.34 -11.09 -55.07
C LEU A 742 39.86 -9.66 -54.81
N ASN A 743 40.26 -9.33 -53.58
CA ASN A 743 40.71 -7.99 -53.22
C ASN A 743 42.17 -7.69 -53.60
N GLY A 744 42.93 -8.65 -54.13
CA GLY A 744 44.14 -8.37 -54.92
C GLY A 744 45.38 -7.92 -54.15
N ASP A 745 45.46 -8.15 -52.83
CA ASP A 745 46.67 -7.88 -52.05
C ASP A 745 47.77 -8.93 -52.35
N ASN A 746 48.52 -8.68 -53.43
CA ASN A 746 49.72 -9.45 -53.79
C ASN A 746 50.89 -9.16 -52.83
N SER A 747 50.85 -9.75 -51.62
CA SER A 747 52.02 -9.84 -50.74
C SER A 747 52.27 -11.26 -50.24
N SER A 748 53.34 -11.87 -50.78
CA SER A 748 53.99 -13.11 -50.30
C SER A 748 53.11 -14.34 -50.06
N ILE A 749 52.85 -15.09 -51.14
CA ILE A 749 52.59 -16.53 -51.04
C ILE A 749 53.80 -17.19 -50.38
N THR A 750 53.60 -17.87 -49.24
CA THR A 750 54.59 -18.78 -48.65
C THR A 750 53.88 -20.09 -48.30
N GLU A 751 54.50 -21.22 -48.61
CA GLU A 751 53.90 -22.56 -48.51
C GLU A 751 53.59 -22.98 -47.05
N PRO A 752 52.56 -23.82 -46.81
CA PRO A 752 52.28 -24.36 -45.48
C PRO A 752 53.16 -25.58 -45.16
N PRO A 753 53.88 -25.60 -44.01
CA PRO A 753 54.49 -26.82 -43.52
C PRO A 753 53.48 -27.67 -42.72
N ILE A 754 53.53 -28.98 -42.96
CA ILE A 754 52.91 -30.02 -42.13
C ILE A 754 53.76 -30.22 -40.86
N VAL A 755 53.13 -30.46 -39.69
CA VAL A 755 53.54 -31.41 -38.60
C VAL A 755 52.79 -31.13 -37.27
N GLU A 756 52.68 -32.17 -36.43
CA GLU A 756 51.84 -32.30 -35.23
C GLU A 756 52.48 -31.75 -33.92
N LYS A 757 51.62 -31.33 -32.96
CA LYS A 757 51.74 -31.44 -31.47
C LYS A 757 52.97 -30.83 -30.74
N PRO A 758 52.98 -30.76 -29.38
CA PRO A 758 51.95 -30.39 -28.39
C PRO A 758 52.50 -29.20 -27.49
N PRO A 759 51.96 -28.86 -26.29
CA PRO A 759 52.22 -27.55 -25.64
C PRO A 759 53.35 -27.53 -24.60
N GLN A 760 53.98 -26.36 -24.37
CA GLN A 760 54.36 -25.88 -23.02
C GLN A 760 54.89 -24.42 -22.95
N GLU A 761 54.53 -23.74 -21.85
CA GLU A 761 55.31 -22.80 -21.00
C GLU A 761 56.14 -21.60 -21.56
N SER A 762 55.68 -20.42 -21.13
CA SER A 762 56.43 -19.48 -20.24
C SER A 762 57.42 -18.41 -20.76
N GLN A 763 57.11 -17.16 -20.30
CA GLN A 763 58.00 -16.09 -19.81
C GLN A 763 58.60 -14.98 -20.73
N VAL A 764 58.09 -13.76 -20.48
CA VAL A 764 58.81 -12.51 -20.07
C VAL A 764 59.96 -11.95 -20.93
N LYS A 765 59.79 -10.71 -21.45
CA LYS A 765 60.66 -9.56 -21.11
C LYS A 765 60.13 -8.17 -21.55
N ASN A 766 60.61 -7.13 -20.87
CA ASN A 766 60.24 -5.72 -20.99
C ASN A 766 61.17 -4.93 -21.96
N GLU A 767 60.71 -3.76 -22.42
CA GLU A 767 61.41 -2.44 -22.54
C GLU A 767 60.51 -1.51 -23.41
N LYS A 768 60.03 -0.32 -23.04
CA LYS A 768 60.44 0.83 -22.19
C LYS A 768 61.30 1.90 -22.92
N LYS A 769 60.62 2.96 -23.40
CA LYS A 769 61.11 4.33 -23.70
C LYS A 769 59.87 5.24 -23.77
N GLU A 770 59.67 6.29 -22.98
CA GLU A 770 60.42 7.57 -22.88
C GLU A 770 60.64 8.28 -24.22
N THR A 771 60.43 9.60 -24.40
CA THR A 771 59.79 10.71 -23.64
C THR A 771 59.75 11.92 -24.61
N LEU A 772 58.78 12.85 -24.54
CA LEU A 772 59.01 14.32 -24.54
C LEU A 772 57.72 15.19 -24.66
N VAL A 773 57.81 16.35 -24.01
CA VAL A 773 56.87 17.46 -23.77
C VAL A 773 57.60 18.72 -24.31
N PRO A 774 56.96 19.77 -24.90
CA PRO A 774 56.23 20.83 -24.17
C PRO A 774 55.09 21.51 -24.99
N GLU A 775 54.39 22.60 -24.60
CA GLU A 775 54.55 23.56 -23.50
C GLU A 775 53.22 24.24 -23.05
N SER A 776 53.29 24.92 -21.92
CA SER A 776 52.29 25.62 -21.10
C SER A 776 51.42 26.72 -21.73
N ILE A 777 50.28 27.05 -21.08
CA ILE A 777 49.84 28.44 -20.78
C ILE A 777 49.00 28.46 -19.48
N LYS A 778 49.21 29.47 -18.63
CA LYS A 778 48.49 29.73 -17.36
C LYS A 778 47.37 30.75 -17.55
N ARG A 779 46.24 30.64 -16.81
CA ARG A 779 45.41 31.79 -16.38
C ARG A 779 44.83 31.58 -14.97
N SER A 780 44.67 32.70 -14.25
CA SER A 780 44.32 32.81 -12.83
C SER A 780 42.80 32.99 -12.59
N PRO A 781 42.28 32.78 -11.37
CA PRO A 781 40.86 32.97 -11.05
C PRO A 781 40.50 34.46 -10.80
N VAL A 782 39.22 34.80 -10.98
CA VAL A 782 38.64 36.13 -10.76
C VAL A 782 37.54 36.05 -9.69
N ASN A 783 37.58 36.95 -8.70
CA ASN A 783 36.56 37.10 -7.66
C ASN A 783 35.38 37.96 -8.14
N PRO A 784 34.13 37.68 -7.71
CA PRO A 784 33.02 38.63 -7.74
C PRO A 784 33.00 39.56 -6.50
N PRO A 785 32.51 40.82 -6.61
CA PRO A 785 32.54 41.79 -5.51
C PRO A 785 31.30 41.79 -4.61
N GLN A 786 31.45 42.34 -3.40
CA GLN A 786 30.35 42.61 -2.44
C GLN A 786 29.49 43.82 -2.84
N PRO A 787 28.22 43.91 -2.39
CA PRO A 787 27.39 45.10 -2.52
C PRO A 787 27.61 46.10 -1.36
N THR A 788 27.64 47.39 -1.68
CA THR A 788 27.70 48.50 -0.71
C THR A 788 26.31 48.95 -0.26
N ALA A 789 26.18 49.29 1.02
CA ALA A 789 24.97 49.91 1.57
C ALA A 789 24.87 51.41 1.27
N ASN A 790 23.65 51.96 1.28
CA ASN A 790 23.42 53.35 1.65
C ASN A 790 22.07 53.50 2.37
N LYS A 791 22.08 54.29 3.45
CA LYS A 791 20.89 54.76 4.17
C LYS A 791 20.56 56.16 3.65
N GLU A 792 19.27 56.49 3.58
CA GLU A 792 18.84 57.85 3.92
C GLU A 792 17.43 57.83 4.52
N THR A 793 17.15 58.83 5.36
CA THR A 793 15.98 58.93 6.24
C THR A 793 15.43 60.34 6.11
N LEU A 794 14.11 60.57 6.14
CA LEU A 794 13.51 61.84 6.61
C LEU A 794 11.96 61.80 6.73
N VAL A 795 11.46 62.34 7.86
CA VAL A 795 10.09 62.46 8.43
C VAL A 795 10.20 63.54 9.56
N PRO A 796 9.21 64.40 9.97
CA PRO A 796 7.72 64.38 9.85
C PRO A 796 7.06 65.69 9.32
N GLU A 797 5.72 65.75 9.34
CA GLU A 797 4.79 66.81 9.89
C GLU A 797 3.45 66.80 9.09
N SER A 798 2.22 66.55 9.57
CA SER A 798 1.44 66.79 10.81
C SER A 798 0.47 67.99 10.73
N ILE A 799 -0.84 67.78 10.98
CA ILE A 799 -1.76 68.58 11.85
C ILE A 799 -3.29 68.39 11.56
N LYS A 800 -3.99 67.81 12.54
CA LYS A 800 -5.33 68.10 13.12
C LYS A 800 -6.46 68.77 12.29
N ARG A 801 -7.70 68.22 12.34
CA ARG A 801 -8.85 68.64 13.23
C ARG A 801 -10.24 68.12 12.75
N SER A 802 -11.04 67.62 13.69
CA SER A 802 -12.53 67.53 13.67
C SER A 802 -13.16 68.92 13.97
N PRO A 803 -14.50 69.12 14.21
CA PRO A 803 -15.64 68.18 14.36
C PRO A 803 -17.02 68.66 13.77
N VAL A 804 -18.10 67.99 14.19
CA VAL A 804 -19.47 68.50 14.52
C VAL A 804 -20.66 67.85 13.77
N ASN A 805 -21.56 67.26 14.58
CA ASN A 805 -22.91 66.72 14.30
C ASN A 805 -23.94 67.90 14.22
N PRO A 806 -25.22 67.79 13.74
CA PRO A 806 -26.25 67.18 14.60
C PRO A 806 -27.64 66.75 13.99
N THR A 807 -28.47 66.16 14.86
CA THR A 807 -29.96 66.12 14.96
C THR A 807 -30.86 65.42 13.91
N GLN A 808 -31.82 64.62 14.43
CA GLN A 808 -33.07 64.19 13.77
C GLN A 808 -34.18 65.30 13.88
N PRO A 809 -35.38 65.15 13.27
CA PRO A 809 -36.49 64.45 13.97
C PRO A 809 -37.52 63.68 13.08
N MET A 810 -38.47 63.04 13.78
CA MET A 810 -39.55 62.11 13.37
C MET A 810 -40.57 62.58 12.30
N THR A 811 -41.25 61.64 11.61
CA THR A 811 -42.72 61.36 11.74
C THR A 811 -43.31 60.26 10.81
N ASN A 812 -44.23 59.46 11.38
CA ASN A 812 -45.45 58.75 10.90
C ASN A 812 -45.62 58.06 9.51
N ASN A 813 -46.22 56.86 9.60
CA ASN A 813 -47.14 56.12 8.70
C ASN A 813 -47.55 56.71 7.32
N GLU A 814 -47.53 55.89 6.26
CA GLU A 814 -48.73 55.15 5.77
C GLU A 814 -48.38 54.03 4.74
N LEU A 815 -49.40 53.37 4.17
CA LEU A 815 -49.36 52.04 3.51
C LEU A 815 -49.02 52.01 1.99
N THR A 816 -48.78 50.79 1.50
CA THR A 816 -48.68 50.28 0.08
C THR A 816 -47.27 50.19 -0.55
N PRO A 817 -47.08 49.40 -1.63
CA PRO A 817 -47.40 47.97 -1.79
C PRO A 817 -46.12 47.10 -1.92
N LYS A 818 -46.25 45.76 -1.92
CA LYS A 818 -45.10 44.82 -2.00
C LYS A 818 -44.38 44.85 -3.36
N ILE A 819 -43.39 45.73 -3.49
CA ILE A 819 -42.36 45.66 -4.54
C ILE A 819 -41.31 44.62 -4.14
N ARG A 820 -41.03 43.65 -5.02
CA ARG A 820 -39.89 42.72 -4.87
C ARG A 820 -38.59 43.52 -4.90
N ARG A 821 -37.99 43.78 -3.73
CA ARG A 821 -36.63 44.32 -3.64
C ARG A 821 -35.64 43.27 -4.15
N THR A 822 -34.90 43.62 -5.19
CA THR A 822 -33.62 42.97 -5.49
C THR A 822 -32.71 43.12 -4.27
N ARG A 823 -32.04 42.03 -3.87
CA ARG A 823 -31.11 42.07 -2.73
C ARG A 823 -29.88 42.87 -3.17
N SER A 824 -29.59 43.96 -2.46
CA SER A 824 -28.27 44.58 -2.49
C SER A 824 -27.34 43.82 -1.53
N ASP A 825 -26.09 43.61 -1.96
CA ASP A 825 -25.09 42.85 -1.18
C ASP A 825 -24.64 43.54 0.13
N GLY A 826 -25.11 44.77 0.39
CA GLY A 826 -24.77 45.54 1.59
C GLY A 826 -25.27 44.96 2.93
N GLY A 827 -26.23 44.02 2.92
CA GLY A 827 -26.86 43.52 4.15
C GLY A 827 -25.91 42.77 5.10
N ALA A 828 -25.03 41.92 4.58
CA ALA A 828 -24.07 41.17 5.40
C ALA A 828 -22.92 42.08 5.88
N MET A 829 -22.44 42.98 5.00
CA MET A 829 -21.37 43.92 5.31
C MET A 829 -21.79 44.95 6.37
N ALA A 830 -22.99 45.52 6.25
CA ALA A 830 -23.54 46.44 7.26
C ALA A 830 -23.69 45.78 8.64
N ARG A 831 -24.12 44.51 8.68
CA ARG A 831 -24.15 43.74 9.94
C ARG A 831 -22.76 43.51 10.52
N ALA A 832 -21.75 43.19 9.70
CA ALA A 832 -20.37 43.04 10.17
C ALA A 832 -19.80 44.34 10.74
N ILE A 833 -20.07 45.49 10.10
CA ILE A 833 -19.73 46.83 10.62
C ILE A 833 -20.40 47.08 11.98
N ALA A 834 -21.71 46.80 12.11
CA ALA A 834 -22.45 46.98 13.35
C ALA A 834 -21.87 46.11 14.49
N ILE A 835 -21.62 44.82 14.23
CA ILE A 835 -21.00 43.89 15.18
C ILE A 835 -19.60 44.39 15.61
N PHE A 836 -18.79 44.92 14.69
CA PHE A 836 -17.48 45.46 15.03
C PHE A 836 -17.59 46.69 15.95
N ASN A 837 -18.51 47.62 15.67
CA ASN A 837 -18.76 48.78 16.52
C ASN A 837 -19.24 48.36 17.92
N ALA A 838 -20.14 47.38 18.02
CA ALA A 838 -20.59 46.83 19.30
C ALA A 838 -19.46 46.10 20.05
N LEU A 839 -18.57 45.39 19.34
CA LEU A 839 -17.35 44.79 19.91
C LEU A 839 -16.40 45.85 20.47
N GLN A 840 -16.24 47.00 19.81
CA GLN A 840 -15.43 48.10 20.35
C GLN A 840 -16.04 48.69 21.64
N GLN A 841 -17.36 48.88 21.67
CA GLN A 841 -18.08 49.37 22.85
C GLN A 841 -18.01 48.37 24.02
N TRP A 842 -18.26 47.07 23.77
CA TRP A 842 -18.12 46.01 24.77
C TRP A 842 -16.73 46.02 25.40
N ASN A 843 -15.69 46.05 24.57
CA ASN A 843 -14.30 46.02 25.02
C ASN A 843 -13.89 47.26 25.84
N HIS A 844 -14.52 48.41 25.58
CA HIS A 844 -14.31 49.62 26.37
C HIS A 844 -14.99 49.52 27.76
N GLN A 845 -16.16 48.88 27.83
CA GLN A 845 -16.90 48.68 29.08
C GLN A 845 -16.36 47.52 29.94
N HIS A 846 -15.75 46.51 29.32
CA HIS A 846 -15.29 45.28 29.96
C HIS A 846 -13.80 45.02 29.70
N PRO A 847 -12.88 45.83 30.29
CA PRO A 847 -11.44 45.71 30.04
C PRO A 847 -10.87 44.33 30.42
N ASP A 848 -11.46 43.67 31.42
CA ASP A 848 -11.04 42.34 31.89
C ASP A 848 -11.63 41.17 31.05
N ASN A 849 -12.64 41.43 30.20
CA ASN A 849 -13.31 40.41 29.39
C ASN A 849 -13.46 40.84 27.91
N THR A 850 -12.33 41.17 27.28
CA THR A 850 -12.31 41.66 25.90
C THR A 850 -12.37 40.55 24.84
N PHE A 851 -13.00 40.82 23.70
CA PHE A 851 -13.05 39.95 22.52
C PHE A 851 -12.26 40.54 21.34
N ALA A 852 -11.49 39.70 20.67
CA ALA A 852 -10.83 40.01 19.42
C ALA A 852 -11.71 39.61 18.23
N LEU A 853 -11.96 40.54 17.31
CA LEU A 853 -12.70 40.23 16.09
C LEU A 853 -11.93 39.22 15.20
N THR A 854 -12.62 38.18 14.73
CA THR A 854 -12.08 37.15 13.81
C THR A 854 -13.13 36.74 12.77
N PRO A 855 -12.74 36.14 11.62
CA PRO A 855 -13.70 35.55 10.68
C PRO A 855 -14.61 34.52 11.38
N ALA A 856 -14.06 33.64 12.20
CA ALA A 856 -14.81 32.62 12.93
C ALA A 856 -15.85 33.21 13.91
N LEU A 857 -15.56 34.35 14.56
CA LEU A 857 -16.52 35.05 15.42
C LEU A 857 -17.71 35.58 14.60
N LEU A 858 -17.45 36.18 13.43
CA LEU A 858 -18.49 36.68 12.53
C LEU A 858 -19.32 35.53 11.91
N GLU A 859 -18.67 34.45 11.49
CA GLU A 859 -19.29 33.30 10.82
C GLU A 859 -20.09 32.41 11.79
N VAL A 860 -19.48 31.99 12.90
CA VAL A 860 -20.03 30.96 13.79
C VAL A 860 -20.99 31.59 14.81
N THR A 861 -20.62 32.71 15.43
CA THR A 861 -21.44 33.33 16.50
C THR A 861 -22.55 34.22 15.95
N PHE A 862 -22.29 35.00 14.90
CA PHE A 862 -23.24 35.99 14.36
C PHE A 862 -23.82 35.65 12.98
N HIS A 863 -23.47 34.48 12.44
CA HIS A 863 -23.99 33.95 11.18
C HIS A 863 -23.86 34.93 9.99
N ILE A 864 -22.73 35.63 9.91
CA ILE A 864 -22.34 36.39 8.72
C ILE A 864 -21.83 35.41 7.66
N HIS A 865 -22.27 35.59 6.41
CA HIS A 865 -21.85 34.73 5.31
C HIS A 865 -20.32 34.80 5.13
N ARG A 866 -19.65 33.64 5.06
CA ARG A 866 -18.19 33.50 5.04
C ARG A 866 -17.46 34.45 4.09
N ALA A 867 -17.93 34.60 2.86
CA ALA A 867 -17.31 35.52 1.90
C ALA A 867 -17.36 36.99 2.37
N ALA A 868 -18.47 37.42 2.98
CA ALA A 868 -18.62 38.77 3.52
C ALA A 868 -17.85 38.95 4.84
N ALA A 869 -17.75 37.92 5.66
CA ALA A 869 -16.92 37.95 6.88
C ALA A 869 -15.43 38.10 6.54
N HIS A 870 -14.91 37.33 5.58
CA HIS A 870 -13.54 37.49 5.08
C HIS A 870 -13.32 38.86 4.43
N GLN A 871 -14.21 39.29 3.52
CA GLN A 871 -14.14 40.61 2.88
C GLN A 871 -14.10 41.75 3.91
N PHE A 872 -14.94 41.70 4.95
CA PHE A 872 -14.93 42.68 6.03
C PHE A 872 -13.59 42.70 6.77
N ILE A 873 -13.05 41.54 7.13
CA ILE A 873 -11.77 41.44 7.86
C ILE A 873 -10.60 41.98 7.02
N ASP A 874 -10.61 41.76 5.70
CA ASP A 874 -9.58 42.28 4.79
C ASP A 874 -9.72 43.79 4.56
N GLU A 875 -10.94 44.30 4.38
CA GLU A 875 -11.23 45.73 4.15
C GLU A 875 -10.99 46.59 5.41
N TYR A 876 -11.29 46.07 6.60
CA TYR A 876 -11.14 46.78 7.88
C TYR A 876 -9.88 46.38 8.66
N LYS A 877 -8.94 45.66 8.01
CA LYS A 877 -7.76 45.05 8.63
C LYS A 877 -6.94 45.98 9.52
N GLU A 878 -6.72 47.23 9.08
CA GLU A 878 -5.96 48.22 9.85
C GLU A 878 -6.70 48.68 11.11
N HIS A 879 -8.00 48.95 11.02
CA HIS A 879 -8.83 49.33 12.16
C HIS A 879 -8.95 48.19 13.18
N ILE A 880 -9.07 46.95 12.70
CA ILE A 880 -9.10 45.74 13.53
C ILE A 880 -7.74 45.58 14.25
N ALA A 881 -6.62 45.75 13.55
CA ALA A 881 -5.28 45.66 14.12
C ALA A 881 -5.01 46.76 15.17
N GLN A 882 -5.42 48.01 14.91
CA GLN A 882 -5.33 49.11 15.87
C GLN A 882 -6.16 48.82 17.13
N HIS A 883 -7.38 48.31 16.97
CA HIS A 883 -8.23 47.93 18.10
C HIS A 883 -7.61 46.76 18.90
N HIS A 884 -7.17 45.70 18.21
CA HIS A 884 -6.49 44.54 18.83
C HIS A 884 -5.25 44.97 19.64
N HIS A 885 -4.47 45.93 19.12
CA HIS A 885 -3.34 46.49 19.84
C HIS A 885 -3.78 47.26 21.10
N ALA A 886 -4.82 48.10 21.00
CA ALA A 886 -5.34 48.88 22.12
C ALA A 886 -5.90 48.01 23.27
N ILE A 887 -6.45 46.84 22.97
CA ILE A 887 -6.94 45.86 23.97
C ILE A 887 -5.93 44.75 24.32
N GLY A 888 -4.66 44.89 23.92
CA GLY A 888 -3.58 44.00 24.33
C GLY A 888 -3.64 42.57 23.77
N VAL A 889 -4.21 42.36 22.58
CA VAL A 889 -4.33 41.03 21.95
C VAL A 889 -2.96 40.52 21.52
N GLY A 890 -2.36 39.64 22.34
CA GLY A 890 -1.07 39.01 22.03
C GLY A 890 -1.14 37.97 20.90
N THR A 891 -2.25 37.24 20.79
CA THR A 891 -2.50 36.30 19.68
C THR A 891 -4.00 36.15 19.44
N VAL A 892 -4.45 36.59 18.27
CA VAL A 892 -5.88 36.67 17.92
C VAL A 892 -6.60 35.32 18.06
N ARG A 893 -5.93 34.21 17.71
CA ARG A 893 -6.49 32.84 17.78
C ARG A 893 -6.75 32.35 19.20
N THR A 894 -6.01 32.83 20.20
CA THR A 894 -6.13 32.39 21.60
C THR A 894 -6.90 33.37 22.47
N HIS A 895 -6.98 34.66 22.09
CA HIS A 895 -7.59 35.72 22.90
C HIS A 895 -9.05 35.47 23.31
N ASN A 896 -9.82 34.77 22.45
CA ASN A 896 -11.23 34.44 22.70
C ASN A 896 -11.42 33.04 23.33
N ARG A 897 -10.35 32.24 23.49
CA ARG A 897 -10.46 30.84 23.92
C ARG A 897 -10.79 30.78 25.42
N GLY A 898 -11.89 30.11 25.76
CA GLY A 898 -12.32 29.91 27.14
C GLY A 898 -13.07 31.08 27.78
N LYS A 899 -13.41 32.12 27.02
CA LYS A 899 -14.31 33.21 27.45
C LYS A 899 -15.76 32.82 27.18
N ASP A 900 -16.65 33.13 28.11
CA ASP A 900 -18.09 33.02 27.90
C ASP A 900 -18.57 34.12 26.94
N ILE A 901 -19.19 33.69 25.85
CA ILE A 901 -19.57 34.54 24.71
C ILE A 901 -21.02 35.02 24.77
N GLU A 902 -21.89 34.37 25.54
CA GLU A 902 -23.33 34.69 25.59
C GLU A 902 -23.62 36.11 26.14
N PRO A 903 -22.89 36.64 27.15
CA PRO A 903 -23.04 38.03 27.59
C PRO A 903 -22.71 39.04 26.48
N PHE A 904 -21.62 38.79 25.73
CA PHE A 904 -21.21 39.64 24.61
C PHE A 904 -22.20 39.55 23.43
N LYS A 905 -22.67 38.34 23.11
CA LYS A 905 -23.67 38.13 22.06
C LYS A 905 -24.98 38.85 22.39
N SER A 906 -25.46 38.72 23.64
CA SER A 906 -26.65 39.43 24.14
C SER A 906 -26.49 40.96 24.05
N PHE A 907 -25.28 41.47 24.34
CA PHE A 907 -24.98 42.90 24.16
C PHE A 907 -25.05 43.33 22.70
N VAL A 908 -24.47 42.56 21.77
CA VAL A 908 -24.52 42.85 20.33
C VAL A 908 -25.96 42.85 19.81
N GLU A 909 -26.79 41.88 20.21
CA GLU A 909 -28.21 41.80 19.85
C GLU A 909 -29.07 42.97 20.37
N GLN A 910 -28.60 43.71 21.39
CA GLN A 910 -29.25 44.94 21.88
C GLN A 910 -28.77 46.21 21.16
N HIS A 911 -27.65 46.16 20.45
CA HIS A 911 -26.98 47.32 19.84
C HIS A 911 -26.91 47.26 18.29
N CYS A 912 -27.36 46.17 17.66
CA CYS A 912 -27.28 45.91 16.20
C CYS A 912 -28.62 45.45 15.62
#